data_AF-A0A937NDE6-F1
#
_entry.id   AF-A0A937NDE6-F1
#
_cell.length_a   1.000
_cell.length_b   1.000
_cell.length_c   1.000
_cell.angle_alpha   90.00
_cell.angle_beta   90.00
_cell.angle_gamma   90.00
#
_symmetry.space_group_name_H-M   'P 1'
#
loop_
_entity.id
_entity.type
_entity.pdbx_description
1 polymer ?
#
loop_
_entity_poly.entity_id
_entity_poly.type
_entity_poly.pdbx_seq_one_letter_code
_entity_poly.pdbx_strand_id
1 'polypeptide(L)'
;MQRFLAIMILPLTGLVLPGSAQETIPSFEDSAGQEEPFDFLDGLDTSTLGGMGSMGDSDILLSATLMVEQDGRKGKLEVKATLAPHWHTYAMDQEGGPGPSKIAVKSTDKIEMLAPFQPDRQPKVREVEEFDVPLREHYEEVVWSAPVRLADGVDAETLELEAQFDGLICNDATGCKPIFGRIVSVAFGGYYEPTEPAGEYRSERSHATIRGHIQPAIVRPGDTMKLVLTAESDADWHVYAYASQDPDETSKPTLIVLKEPSSWSLDTPQPSAEPTVKELIPDEPQVRYHDGSVTWTSEISVPEGVADGDYDLSGVIGYQTCTDRSCDRPTAAEFAVRVTVGDGVTDEQRPLTFAASSYGEAARLAAAPVHSDQTSPSGILAVALWLLGILAVAFLGGFILNFMPCVLPVIGLKMMSLVHQAGESRSRIFSLNLWYSLGILSVFMVFATVAVVVRLVIPDAATGAVGAENGASLSWGAWLGDARIAIPLYSLVFALGLSLVGVWDIPILGFAGSGRTSELAEREGPLGAIFKGALTTILATPCTGPFVLAAVGFAVTAPPLLAYFAFGVMALGMASPYLLIGAFPKLISWLPKPGEWMETFKQVMGFVLMGTGVWIASVLHTAVPEYVIPILILTLALGFSCWLIGRTPWTAAFSRRLLSWSAAATIVTLTAVTVFVEGNNVRLGVTIISGALLAIWLIWQTPLDSTIGRRIAGYGAAAAVVLVAALVTYLFLRSAELPWEPFTRASLEDYRNKGHTVLVDFTADW
;
A
#
# COMPACT_ATOMS: atom_id res chain seq x y z
N MET A 1 53.56 0.26 0.17
CA MET A 1 52.63 -0.13 -0.91
C MET A 1 51.79 1.10 -1.24
N GLN A 2 52.43 2.04 -1.94
CA GLN A 2 51.88 3.33 -2.39
C GLN A 2 51.42 3.12 -3.84
N ARG A 3 50.26 3.69 -4.20
CA ARG A 3 49.45 3.54 -5.44
C ARG A 3 48.24 2.62 -5.27
N PHE A 4 47.20 3.10 -4.59
CA PHE A 4 45.78 2.70 -4.78
C PHE A 4 44.85 3.63 -3.97
N LEU A 5 45.04 4.95 -4.09
CA LEU A 5 44.19 5.93 -3.42
C LEU A 5 43.89 7.08 -4.40
N ALA A 6 42.87 6.88 -5.24
CA ALA A 6 42.20 7.93 -6.00
C ALA A 6 40.86 7.37 -6.50
N ILE A 7 39.82 8.20 -6.41
CA ILE A 7 38.42 7.99 -6.82
C ILE A 7 37.51 7.43 -5.70
N MET A 8 37.08 8.32 -4.80
CA MET A 8 35.66 8.53 -4.44
C MET A 8 35.57 9.62 -3.36
N ILE A 9 35.30 10.88 -3.76
CA ILE A 9 34.84 11.99 -2.89
C ILE A 9 33.94 12.94 -3.70
N LEU A 10 32.61 12.87 -3.45
CA LEU A 10 31.55 13.93 -3.38
C LEU A 10 31.29 14.93 -4.55
N PRO A 11 30.20 15.76 -4.57
CA PRO A 11 29.08 15.98 -3.60
C PRO A 11 27.64 15.88 -4.24
N LEU A 12 26.49 15.76 -3.57
CA LEU A 12 25.76 16.61 -2.59
C LEU A 12 25.48 18.06 -3.04
N THR A 13 24.24 18.39 -3.46
CA THR A 13 23.45 19.61 -3.11
C THR A 13 22.22 19.77 -4.00
N GLY A 14 21.09 20.17 -3.39
CA GLY A 14 19.86 20.63 -4.06
C GLY A 14 18.78 20.94 -3.02
N LEU A 15 18.70 22.21 -2.61
CA LEU A 15 17.90 22.74 -1.49
C LEU A 15 16.96 23.81 -2.07
N VAL A 16 15.64 23.71 -1.91
CA VAL A 16 14.69 24.83 -2.14
C VAL A 16 13.51 24.76 -1.16
N LEU A 17 13.17 25.90 -0.56
CA LEU A 17 12.10 26.17 0.42
C LEU A 17 10.82 26.74 -0.25
N PRO A 18 9.66 26.79 0.44
CA PRO A 18 8.34 26.99 -0.16
C PRO A 18 7.89 28.47 -0.22
N GLY A 19 6.98 28.77 -1.15
CA GLY A 19 6.32 30.07 -1.31
C GLY A 19 4.79 29.94 -1.32
N SER A 20 4.15 30.72 -0.46
CA SER A 20 2.72 30.89 -0.22
C SER A 20 1.99 31.70 -1.31
N ALA A 21 0.69 31.43 -1.56
CA ALA A 21 -0.39 32.45 -1.57
C ALA A 21 -1.77 31.82 -1.92
N GLN A 22 -2.77 32.10 -1.07
CA GLN A 22 -4.21 31.91 -1.28
C GLN A 22 -4.82 33.16 -1.92
N GLU A 23 -5.83 32.97 -2.77
CA GLU A 23 -6.87 33.98 -3.06
C GLU A 23 -8.26 33.33 -2.93
N THR A 24 -9.20 34.13 -2.39
CA THR A 24 -10.49 33.74 -1.79
C THR A 24 -11.71 34.29 -2.58
N ILE A 25 -12.78 33.45 -2.72
CA ILE A 25 -14.23 33.71 -2.46
C ILE A 25 -14.97 34.70 -3.43
N PRO A 26 -16.30 34.58 -3.78
CA PRO A 26 -17.43 34.05 -2.98
C PRO A 26 -18.48 33.12 -3.61
N SER A 27 -19.17 32.45 -2.68
CA SER A 27 -20.49 31.82 -2.71
C SER A 27 -21.66 32.83 -2.70
N PHE A 28 -22.84 32.43 -3.18
CA PHE A 28 -24.11 33.11 -2.93
C PHE A 28 -25.19 32.11 -2.47
N GLU A 29 -25.98 32.54 -1.48
CA GLU A 29 -26.96 31.84 -0.64
C GLU A 29 -28.37 31.61 -1.26
N ASP A 30 -29.05 30.61 -0.68
CA ASP A 30 -30.48 30.46 -0.31
C ASP A 30 -31.64 30.91 -1.22
N SER A 31 -32.63 30.00 -1.38
CA SER A 31 -33.96 30.15 -0.75
C SER A 31 -34.93 29.00 -1.05
N ALA A 32 -35.50 28.44 0.02
CA ALA A 32 -36.64 27.53 0.01
C ALA A 32 -37.96 28.34 0.09
N GLY A 33 -39.03 27.86 -0.55
CA GLY A 33 -40.38 28.39 -0.43
C GLY A 33 -41.45 27.31 -0.64
N GLN A 34 -42.27 27.10 0.39
CA GLN A 34 -43.40 26.17 0.51
C GLN A 34 -44.62 26.62 -0.30
N GLU A 35 -45.47 25.66 -0.73
CA GLU A 35 -46.94 25.77 -0.74
C GLU A 35 -47.61 24.38 -0.96
N GLU A 36 -48.61 24.04 -0.15
CA GLU A 36 -49.57 22.92 -0.30
C GLU A 36 -51.01 23.48 -0.47
N PRO A 37 -52.09 22.67 -0.55
CA PRO A 37 -52.54 21.85 -1.69
C PRO A 37 -53.99 22.22 -2.11
N PHE A 38 -54.45 21.77 -3.29
CA PHE A 38 -55.86 21.85 -3.67
C PHE A 38 -56.39 20.49 -4.13
N ASP A 39 -57.48 20.09 -3.48
CA ASP A 39 -58.18 18.81 -3.59
C ASP A 39 -59.49 19.00 -4.36
N PHE A 40 -59.78 18.13 -5.35
CA PHE A 40 -61.06 18.12 -6.06
C PHE A 40 -61.51 16.67 -6.33
N LEU A 41 -62.27 16.17 -5.34
CA LEU A 41 -63.38 15.21 -5.44
C LEU A 41 -63.11 13.76 -5.87
N ASP A 42 -63.17 12.89 -4.86
CA ASP A 42 -64.21 11.88 -4.62
C ASP A 42 -64.97 11.27 -5.82
N GLY A 43 -64.85 9.94 -5.91
CA GLY A 43 -66.01 9.06 -6.07
C GLY A 43 -66.07 8.22 -7.35
N LEU A 44 -65.63 6.96 -7.28
CA LEU A 44 -66.39 5.76 -7.71
C LEU A 44 -65.58 4.48 -7.47
N ASP A 45 -66.19 3.56 -6.73
CA ASP A 45 -65.71 2.21 -6.45
C ASP A 45 -66.37 1.23 -7.43
N THR A 46 -65.57 0.49 -8.20
CA THR A 46 -65.97 -0.78 -8.82
C THR A 46 -64.79 -1.74 -8.87
N SER A 47 -64.55 -2.41 -7.75
CA SER A 47 -63.94 -3.74 -7.72
C SER A 47 -64.75 -4.73 -8.57
N THR A 48 -64.05 -5.73 -9.13
CA THR A 48 -64.53 -6.93 -9.87
C THR A 48 -64.57 -6.85 -11.41
N LEU A 49 -63.42 -7.08 -12.07
CA LEU A 49 -63.23 -7.98 -13.21
C LEU A 49 -61.77 -7.92 -13.69
N GLY A 50 -61.07 -9.06 -13.66
CA GLY A 50 -59.73 -9.18 -14.21
C GLY A 50 -59.73 -9.22 -15.74
N GLY A 51 -58.67 -8.67 -16.33
CA GLY A 51 -58.30 -8.88 -17.74
C GLY A 51 -58.58 -7.69 -18.67
N MET A 52 -57.50 -7.25 -19.34
CA MET A 52 -57.41 -6.31 -20.45
C MET A 52 -57.64 -4.83 -20.13
N GLY A 53 -56.63 -4.04 -20.54
CA GLY A 53 -56.61 -2.59 -20.38
C GLY A 53 -57.84 -1.92 -20.99
N SER A 54 -58.39 -0.98 -20.22
CA SER A 54 -59.39 -0.05 -20.71
C SER A 54 -58.70 0.99 -21.60
N MET A 55 -59.04 0.93 -22.90
CA MET A 55 -58.64 1.86 -23.93
C MET A 55 -59.48 3.14 -23.80
N GLY A 56 -58.79 4.26 -23.55
CA GLY A 56 -59.33 5.63 -23.59
C GLY A 56 -58.18 6.64 -23.60
N ASP A 57 -58.08 7.41 -24.69
CA ASP A 57 -57.03 8.36 -25.10
C ASP A 57 -55.62 7.79 -25.36
N SER A 58 -55.51 7.14 -26.52
CA SER A 58 -54.39 6.28 -26.93
C SER A 58 -53.29 7.00 -27.74
N ASP A 59 -52.57 7.92 -27.12
CA ASP A 59 -51.29 8.42 -27.68
C ASP A 59 -50.07 7.79 -26.98
N ILE A 60 -50.25 7.25 -25.77
CA ILE A 60 -49.23 6.50 -25.02
C ILE A 60 -49.86 5.39 -24.15
N LEU A 61 -49.30 4.18 -24.25
CA LEU A 61 -49.58 3.03 -23.40
C LEU A 61 -48.39 2.83 -22.45
N LEU A 62 -48.65 2.80 -21.14
CA LEU A 62 -47.62 2.56 -20.13
C LEU A 62 -47.84 1.21 -19.46
N SER A 63 -46.77 0.46 -19.25
CA SER A 63 -46.75 -0.76 -18.43
C SER A 63 -45.50 -0.79 -17.57
N ALA A 64 -45.60 -1.29 -16.34
CA ALA A 64 -44.46 -1.42 -15.44
C ALA A 64 -44.30 -2.87 -14.96
N THR A 65 -43.07 -3.34 -14.83
CA THR A 65 -42.75 -4.73 -14.48
C THR A 65 -41.55 -4.79 -13.53
N LEU A 66 -41.64 -5.60 -12.48
CA LEU A 66 -40.55 -5.92 -11.58
C LEU A 66 -39.98 -7.30 -11.95
N MET A 67 -38.73 -7.35 -12.38
CA MET A 67 -38.00 -8.60 -12.57
C MET A 67 -37.01 -8.81 -11.42
N VAL A 68 -36.93 -10.02 -10.88
CA VAL A 68 -36.07 -10.32 -9.72
C VAL A 68 -35.01 -11.36 -10.09
N GLU A 69 -33.80 -11.21 -9.56
CA GLU A 69 -32.73 -12.19 -9.73
C GLU A 69 -33.10 -13.51 -9.02
N GLN A 70 -32.53 -14.63 -9.45
CA GLN A 70 -32.79 -15.94 -8.81
C GLN A 70 -32.46 -15.98 -7.31
N ASP A 71 -31.61 -15.06 -6.82
CA ASP A 71 -31.27 -14.94 -5.40
C ASP A 71 -32.37 -14.27 -4.54
N GLY A 72 -33.39 -13.68 -5.18
CA GLY A 72 -34.55 -13.05 -4.56
C GLY A 72 -34.28 -11.71 -3.88
N ARG A 73 -33.06 -11.17 -3.91
CA ARG A 73 -32.69 -9.94 -3.16
C ARG A 73 -32.52 -8.72 -4.05
N LYS A 74 -32.13 -8.92 -5.30
CA LYS A 74 -31.93 -7.85 -6.29
C LYS A 74 -32.90 -8.01 -7.44
N GLY A 75 -33.23 -6.91 -8.08
CA GLY A 75 -34.09 -6.90 -9.25
C GLY A 75 -33.91 -5.66 -10.10
N LYS A 76 -34.68 -5.57 -11.18
CA LYS A 76 -34.81 -4.38 -12.00
C LYS A 76 -36.29 -4.03 -12.16
N LEU A 77 -36.61 -2.76 -12.03
CA LEU A 77 -37.92 -2.21 -12.35
C LEU A 77 -37.89 -1.65 -13.76
N GLU A 78 -38.76 -2.14 -14.62
CA GLU A 78 -38.90 -1.69 -16.01
C GLU A 78 -40.21 -0.95 -16.18
N VAL A 79 -40.16 0.24 -16.77
CA VAL A 79 -41.33 1.00 -17.19
C VAL A 79 -41.26 1.18 -18.70
N LYS A 80 -42.23 0.61 -19.40
CA LYS A 80 -42.34 0.65 -20.84
C LYS A 80 -43.39 1.66 -21.25
N ALA A 81 -43.01 2.59 -22.12
CA ALA A 81 -43.91 3.47 -22.85
C ALA A 81 -44.00 3.04 -24.31
N THR A 82 -45.20 2.82 -24.81
CA THR A 82 -45.49 2.57 -26.22
C THR A 82 -46.30 3.74 -26.76
N LEU A 83 -45.72 4.48 -27.70
CA LEU A 83 -46.25 5.69 -28.30
C LEU A 83 -46.95 5.36 -29.62
N ALA A 84 -48.02 6.09 -29.94
CA ALA A 84 -48.67 5.97 -31.24
C ALA A 84 -47.71 6.40 -32.39
N PRO A 85 -47.90 5.92 -33.63
CA PRO A 85 -47.07 6.34 -34.76
C PRO A 85 -46.99 7.87 -34.89
N HIS A 86 -45.79 8.40 -35.15
CA HIS A 86 -45.49 9.83 -35.23
C HIS A 86 -45.58 10.61 -33.90
N TRP A 87 -45.77 9.93 -32.77
CA TRP A 87 -45.61 10.53 -31.44
C TRP A 87 -44.23 10.20 -30.85
N HIS A 88 -43.70 11.17 -30.09
CA HIS A 88 -42.46 11.03 -29.34
C HIS A 88 -42.61 11.54 -27.91
N THR A 89 -41.72 11.12 -27.02
CA THR A 89 -41.52 11.67 -25.67
C THR A 89 -40.06 12.12 -25.50
N TYR A 90 -39.80 13.05 -24.59
CA TYR A 90 -38.44 13.56 -24.37
C TYR A 90 -37.63 12.68 -23.42
N ALA A 91 -36.30 12.67 -23.61
CA ALA A 91 -35.36 11.96 -22.77
C ALA A 91 -35.40 12.44 -21.31
N MET A 92 -34.96 11.59 -20.37
CA MET A 92 -34.94 11.92 -18.93
C MET A 92 -33.86 12.95 -18.57
N ASP A 93 -32.84 13.07 -19.40
CA ASP A 93 -31.67 13.95 -19.29
C ASP A 93 -31.76 15.17 -20.22
N GLN A 94 -32.95 15.53 -20.72
CA GLN A 94 -33.15 16.71 -21.57
C GLN A 94 -32.75 18.00 -20.82
N GLU A 95 -31.69 18.65 -21.28
CA GLU A 95 -31.18 19.91 -20.72
C GLU A 95 -31.85 21.11 -21.42
N GLY A 96 -32.83 21.73 -20.76
CA GLY A 96 -33.55 22.87 -21.32
C GLY A 96 -34.53 22.50 -22.46
N GLY A 97 -35.37 23.46 -22.86
CA GLY A 97 -36.44 23.21 -23.83
C GLY A 97 -37.68 22.54 -23.20
N PRO A 98 -38.38 21.65 -23.95
CA PRO A 98 -39.53 20.89 -23.44
C PRO A 98 -39.17 20.01 -22.23
N GLY A 99 -40.12 19.84 -21.30
CA GLY A 99 -39.87 19.14 -20.03
C GLY A 99 -39.49 17.65 -20.22
N PRO A 100 -38.49 17.14 -19.47
CA PRO A 100 -38.04 15.76 -19.58
C PRO A 100 -39.09 14.77 -19.06
N SER A 101 -39.01 13.52 -19.53
CA SER A 101 -39.74 12.42 -18.91
C SER A 101 -39.16 12.13 -17.52
N LYS A 102 -40.03 11.88 -16.54
CA LYS A 102 -39.68 11.56 -15.16
C LYS A 102 -40.49 10.36 -14.69
N ILE A 103 -39.81 9.46 -13.98
CA ILE A 103 -40.44 8.30 -13.36
C ILE A 103 -40.11 8.32 -11.88
N ALA A 104 -41.15 8.28 -11.07
CA ALA A 104 -41.05 8.14 -9.63
C ALA A 104 -41.72 6.83 -9.23
N VAL A 105 -41.06 6.05 -8.37
CA VAL A 105 -41.70 4.91 -7.72
C VAL A 105 -42.28 5.40 -6.41
N LYS A 106 -43.57 5.13 -6.17
CA LYS A 106 -44.23 5.49 -4.92
C LYS A 106 -43.68 4.57 -3.82
N SER A 107 -42.66 5.07 -3.13
CA SER A 107 -41.83 4.28 -2.24
C SER A 107 -42.65 3.68 -1.11
N THR A 108 -42.60 2.35 -1.01
CA THR A 108 -42.91 1.63 0.23
C THR A 108 -41.58 1.27 0.89
N ASP A 109 -41.53 1.11 2.21
CA ASP A 109 -40.30 0.71 2.95
C ASP A 109 -39.77 -0.70 2.56
N LYS A 110 -40.27 -1.26 1.45
CA LYS A 110 -40.04 -2.61 0.94
C LYS A 110 -39.04 -2.67 -0.22
N ILE A 111 -38.75 -1.54 -0.89
CA ILE A 111 -37.79 -1.47 -2.00
C ILE A 111 -36.88 -0.24 -1.86
N GLU A 112 -35.59 -0.45 -2.11
CA GLU A 112 -34.58 0.59 -2.25
C GLU A 112 -34.14 0.70 -3.71
N MET A 113 -34.19 1.92 -4.28
CA MET A 113 -33.68 2.22 -5.62
C MET A 113 -32.15 2.34 -5.57
N LEU A 114 -31.43 1.55 -6.36
CA LEU A 114 -29.96 1.55 -6.38
C LEU A 114 -29.37 2.57 -7.36
N ALA A 115 -30.11 2.89 -8.42
CA ALA A 115 -29.72 3.87 -9.43
C ALA A 115 -30.98 4.50 -10.08
N PRO A 116 -30.88 5.67 -10.73
CA PRO A 116 -31.98 6.25 -11.49
C PRO A 116 -32.33 5.41 -12.71
N PHE A 117 -33.52 5.66 -13.27
CA PHE A 117 -33.99 5.01 -14.50
C PHE A 117 -33.12 5.37 -15.70
N GLN A 118 -32.77 4.36 -16.50
CA GLN A 118 -32.05 4.51 -17.76
C GLN A 118 -32.85 3.89 -18.92
N PRO A 119 -32.89 4.55 -20.10
CA PRO A 119 -33.56 4.00 -21.26
C PRO A 119 -32.79 2.82 -21.87
N ASP A 120 -33.52 1.89 -22.47
CA ASP A 120 -32.99 0.72 -23.20
C ASP A 120 -32.23 1.08 -24.48
N ARG A 121 -32.41 2.30 -24.98
CA ARG A 121 -31.79 2.81 -26.20
C ARG A 121 -31.53 4.31 -26.10
N GLN A 122 -30.51 4.79 -26.81
CA GLN A 122 -30.23 6.22 -26.86
C GLN A 122 -31.38 6.99 -27.55
N PRO A 123 -31.69 8.23 -27.09
CA PRO A 123 -32.68 9.06 -27.74
C PRO A 123 -32.18 9.53 -29.11
N LYS A 124 -33.12 9.78 -30.03
CA LYS A 124 -32.83 10.42 -31.30
C LYS A 124 -32.61 11.91 -31.06
N VAL A 125 -31.45 12.41 -31.46
CA VAL A 125 -31.09 13.82 -31.32
C VAL A 125 -31.52 14.59 -32.56
N ARG A 126 -32.25 15.70 -32.36
CA ARG A 126 -32.72 16.60 -33.41
C ARG A 126 -32.36 18.04 -33.07
N GLU A 127 -31.61 18.70 -33.94
CA GLU A 127 -31.34 20.13 -33.84
C GLU A 127 -32.54 20.91 -34.42
N VAL A 128 -33.08 21.85 -33.65
CA VAL A 128 -34.22 22.66 -34.05
C VAL A 128 -33.88 24.12 -33.75
N GLU A 129 -33.96 25.00 -34.75
CA GLU A 129 -33.59 26.43 -34.63
C GLU A 129 -34.39 27.19 -33.54
N GLU A 130 -35.55 26.68 -33.15
CA GLU A 130 -36.43 27.28 -32.13
C GLU A 130 -35.93 27.06 -30.69
N PHE A 131 -34.99 26.13 -30.47
CA PHE A 131 -34.45 25.81 -29.15
C PHE A 131 -32.92 25.95 -29.16
N ASP A 132 -32.35 26.63 -28.15
CA ASP A 132 -30.90 26.79 -27.98
C ASP A 132 -30.17 25.49 -27.56
N VAL A 133 -30.89 24.37 -27.50
CA VAL A 133 -30.43 23.06 -27.04
C VAL A 133 -30.96 21.96 -27.97
N PRO A 134 -30.17 20.90 -28.25
CA PRO A 134 -30.65 19.80 -29.07
C PRO A 134 -31.78 19.03 -28.38
N LEU A 135 -32.83 18.69 -29.12
CA LEU A 135 -33.95 17.90 -28.61
C LEU A 135 -33.59 16.41 -28.64
N ARG A 136 -33.76 15.72 -27.51
CA ARG A 136 -33.50 14.28 -27.34
C ARG A 136 -34.84 13.55 -27.20
N GLU A 137 -35.23 12.79 -28.22
CA GLU A 137 -36.58 12.26 -28.39
C GLU A 137 -36.60 10.72 -28.52
N HIS A 138 -37.55 10.05 -27.88
CA HIS A 138 -37.85 8.64 -28.06
C HIS A 138 -39.16 8.46 -28.84
N TYR A 139 -39.11 7.65 -29.89
CA TYR A 139 -40.24 7.32 -30.76
C TYR A 139 -40.66 5.86 -30.57
N GLU A 140 -41.91 5.55 -30.91
CA GLU A 140 -42.52 4.20 -30.95
C GLU A 140 -42.59 3.50 -29.60
N GLU A 141 -41.45 3.19 -29.00
CA GLU A 141 -41.34 2.47 -27.74
C GLU A 141 -40.10 2.94 -26.97
N VAL A 142 -40.14 2.89 -25.65
CA VAL A 142 -38.94 3.04 -24.83
C VAL A 142 -39.17 2.30 -23.52
N VAL A 143 -38.16 1.56 -23.08
CA VAL A 143 -38.18 0.84 -21.81
C VAL A 143 -37.15 1.48 -20.90
N TRP A 144 -37.60 2.07 -19.81
CA TRP A 144 -36.70 2.58 -18.78
C TRP A 144 -36.53 1.55 -17.68
N SER A 145 -35.28 1.24 -17.34
CA SER A 145 -34.94 0.27 -16.30
C SER A 145 -34.18 0.93 -15.15
N ALA A 146 -34.47 0.51 -13.92
CA ALA A 146 -33.73 0.93 -12.73
C ALA A 146 -33.44 -0.29 -11.82
N PRO A 147 -32.19 -0.47 -11.36
CA PRO A 147 -31.86 -1.53 -10.42
C PRO A 147 -32.45 -1.25 -9.03
N VAL A 148 -32.97 -2.29 -8.40
CA VAL A 148 -33.64 -2.22 -7.10
C VAL A 148 -33.16 -3.32 -6.16
N ARG A 149 -33.20 -3.04 -4.86
CA ARG A 149 -32.99 -4.02 -3.78
C ARG A 149 -34.28 -4.19 -3.01
N LEU A 150 -34.69 -5.44 -2.81
CA LEU A 150 -35.84 -5.78 -1.96
C LEU A 150 -35.40 -5.82 -0.50
N ALA A 151 -36.23 -5.29 0.40
CA ALA A 151 -35.98 -5.38 1.84
C ALA A 151 -36.07 -6.83 2.35
N ASP A 152 -35.38 -7.13 3.45
CA ASP A 152 -35.33 -8.50 3.99
C ASP A 152 -36.73 -9.04 4.33
N GLY A 153 -37.05 -10.22 3.79
CA GLY A 153 -38.32 -10.90 4.04
C GLY A 153 -39.50 -10.44 3.16
N VAL A 154 -39.26 -9.59 2.17
CA VAL A 154 -40.26 -9.21 1.16
C VAL A 154 -40.33 -10.29 0.08
N ASP A 155 -41.54 -10.79 -0.18
CA ASP A 155 -41.83 -11.70 -1.29
C ASP A 155 -42.17 -10.90 -2.56
N ALA A 156 -41.41 -11.14 -3.63
CA ALA A 156 -41.53 -10.43 -4.90
C ALA A 156 -42.85 -10.74 -5.64
N GLU A 157 -43.43 -11.93 -5.45
CA GLU A 157 -44.65 -12.34 -6.15
C GLU A 157 -45.91 -11.63 -5.62
N THR A 158 -45.87 -11.20 -4.35
CA THR A 158 -47.00 -10.57 -3.65
C THR A 158 -46.80 -9.07 -3.42
N LEU A 159 -45.76 -8.50 -4.02
CA LEU A 159 -45.37 -7.11 -3.82
C LEU A 159 -46.18 -6.16 -4.72
N GLU A 160 -47.02 -5.33 -4.11
CA GLU A 160 -47.74 -4.25 -4.79
C GLU A 160 -46.91 -2.97 -4.83
N LEU A 161 -46.63 -2.46 -6.03
CA LEU A 161 -45.91 -1.20 -6.25
C LEU A 161 -46.63 -0.36 -7.31
N GLU A 162 -46.46 0.95 -7.20
CA GLU A 162 -46.97 1.93 -8.16
C GLU A 162 -45.80 2.76 -8.70
N ALA A 163 -45.69 2.86 -10.02
CA ALA A 163 -44.81 3.80 -10.70
C ALA A 163 -45.64 4.96 -11.25
N GLN A 164 -45.18 6.18 -11.04
CA GLN A 164 -45.77 7.40 -11.57
C GLN A 164 -44.89 7.91 -12.71
N PHE A 165 -45.51 8.15 -13.87
CA PHE A 165 -44.89 8.77 -15.03
C PHE A 165 -45.38 10.22 -15.19
N ASP A 166 -44.42 11.12 -15.37
CA ASP A 166 -44.62 12.53 -15.69
C ASP A 166 -43.79 12.88 -16.93
N GLY A 167 -44.40 13.43 -17.98
CA GLY A 167 -43.68 13.76 -19.21
C GLY A 167 -44.53 14.48 -20.25
N LEU A 168 -43.91 14.90 -21.35
CA LEU A 168 -44.58 15.54 -22.47
C LEU A 168 -44.53 14.60 -23.68
N ILE A 169 -45.70 14.25 -24.24
CA ILE A 169 -45.77 13.54 -25.52
C ILE A 169 -46.11 14.52 -26.63
N CYS A 170 -45.41 14.44 -27.75
CA CYS A 170 -45.54 15.40 -28.85
C CYS A 170 -45.68 14.69 -30.18
N ASN A 171 -46.45 15.33 -31.06
CA ASN A 171 -46.52 14.99 -32.47
C ASN A 171 -46.32 16.28 -33.27
N ASP A 172 -45.35 16.26 -34.18
CA ASP A 172 -44.92 17.46 -34.93
C ASP A 172 -46.06 18.11 -35.73
N ALA A 173 -47.11 17.36 -36.08
CA ALA A 173 -48.27 17.88 -36.82
C ALA A 173 -49.41 18.38 -35.93
N THR A 174 -49.59 17.82 -34.74
CA THR A 174 -50.76 18.08 -33.87
C THR A 174 -50.43 18.76 -32.55
N GLY A 175 -49.15 19.00 -32.25
CA GLY A 175 -48.68 19.64 -31.03
C GLY A 175 -48.42 18.66 -29.88
N CYS A 176 -48.14 19.21 -28.70
CA CYS A 176 -47.73 18.49 -27.50
C CYS A 176 -48.84 18.38 -26.45
N LYS A 177 -48.89 17.24 -25.75
CA LYS A 177 -49.81 16.94 -24.66
C LYS A 177 -49.02 16.55 -23.41
N PRO A 178 -49.24 17.22 -22.26
CA PRO A 178 -48.62 16.83 -21.01
C PRO A 178 -49.32 15.59 -20.41
N ILE A 179 -48.53 14.69 -19.87
CA ILE A 179 -48.95 13.55 -19.07
C ILE A 179 -48.38 13.78 -17.68
N PHE A 180 -49.22 14.19 -16.73
CA PHE A 180 -48.81 14.41 -15.34
C PHE A 180 -49.49 13.39 -14.42
N GLY A 181 -48.73 12.83 -13.49
CA GLY A 181 -49.23 11.98 -12.42
C GLY A 181 -49.81 10.64 -12.88
N ARG A 182 -49.41 10.11 -14.05
CA ARG A 182 -49.99 8.86 -14.56
C ARG A 182 -49.42 7.67 -13.80
N ILE A 183 -50.26 7.07 -12.95
CA ILE A 183 -49.91 5.92 -12.13
C ILE A 183 -50.08 4.61 -12.93
N VAL A 184 -49.11 3.72 -12.79
CA VAL A 184 -49.07 2.40 -13.40
C VAL A 184 -48.70 1.38 -12.32
N SER A 185 -49.56 0.37 -12.13
CA SER A 185 -49.26 -0.75 -11.24
C SER A 185 -48.12 -1.59 -11.81
N VAL A 186 -47.15 -1.92 -10.97
CA VAL A 186 -46.00 -2.74 -11.35
C VAL A 186 -46.37 -4.21 -11.21
N ALA A 187 -46.32 -4.95 -12.32
CA ALA A 187 -46.57 -6.39 -12.30
C ALA A 187 -45.28 -7.17 -12.01
N PHE A 188 -45.36 -8.31 -11.32
CA PHE A 188 -44.22 -9.21 -11.20
C PHE A 188 -43.94 -9.88 -12.56
N GLY A 189 -42.72 -9.67 -13.07
CA GLY A 189 -42.25 -10.13 -14.38
C GLY A 189 -41.55 -11.48 -14.37
N GLY A 190 -41.39 -12.10 -13.20
CA GLY A 190 -40.70 -13.37 -13.03
C GLY A 190 -39.25 -13.23 -12.59
N TYR A 191 -38.62 -14.39 -12.42
CA TYR A 191 -37.20 -14.50 -12.10
C TYR A 191 -36.38 -14.50 -13.39
N TYR A 192 -35.27 -13.75 -13.40
CA TYR A 192 -34.33 -13.73 -14.51
C TYR A 192 -32.91 -13.98 -14.03
N GLU A 193 -32.07 -14.46 -14.94
CA GLU A 193 -30.64 -14.55 -14.75
C GLU A 193 -30.02 -13.30 -15.42
N PRO A 194 -29.23 -12.47 -14.71
CA PRO A 194 -28.68 -11.25 -15.28
C PRO A 194 -27.89 -11.59 -16.54
N THR A 195 -28.41 -11.17 -17.69
CA THR A 195 -27.69 -11.25 -18.96
C THR A 195 -27.28 -9.83 -19.28
N GLU A 196 -26.01 -9.49 -18.99
CA GLU A 196 -25.42 -8.29 -19.59
C GLU A 196 -25.58 -8.38 -21.11
N PRO A 197 -25.91 -7.27 -21.83
CA PRO A 197 -26.05 -7.33 -23.28
C PRO A 197 -24.80 -7.98 -23.87
N ALA A 198 -24.99 -9.01 -24.69
CA ALA A 198 -23.90 -9.87 -25.14
C ALA A 198 -22.79 -9.02 -25.76
N GLY A 199 -21.60 -9.06 -25.15
CA GLY A 199 -20.45 -8.28 -25.60
C GLY A 199 -20.28 -6.92 -24.95
N GLU A 200 -21.02 -6.56 -23.89
CA GLU A 200 -20.78 -5.32 -23.13
C GLU A 200 -20.59 -5.56 -21.62
N TYR A 201 -19.82 -4.69 -20.97
CA TYR A 201 -19.55 -4.70 -19.53
C TYR A 201 -19.34 -3.28 -19.02
N ARG A 202 -19.94 -2.92 -17.89
CA ARG A 202 -19.67 -1.65 -17.20
C ARG A 202 -19.56 -1.88 -15.69
N SER A 203 -18.41 -1.55 -15.12
CA SER A 203 -18.21 -1.64 -13.67
C SER A 203 -18.95 -0.49 -12.96
N GLU A 204 -19.57 -0.77 -11.81
CA GLU A 204 -20.19 0.25 -10.94
C GLU A 204 -19.20 1.34 -10.47
N ARG A 205 -17.90 1.08 -10.59
CA ARG A 205 -16.81 1.94 -10.11
C ARG A 205 -16.01 2.59 -11.24
N SER A 206 -16.49 2.51 -12.49
CA SER A 206 -15.80 3.09 -13.65
C SER A 206 -16.73 3.88 -14.55
N HIS A 207 -16.22 4.96 -15.11
CA HIS A 207 -16.90 5.80 -16.10
C HIS A 207 -16.59 5.39 -17.55
N ALA A 208 -16.46 4.07 -17.79
CA ALA A 208 -16.27 3.53 -19.13
C ALA A 208 -17.04 2.22 -19.31
N THR A 209 -17.66 2.09 -20.48
CA THR A 209 -18.32 0.85 -20.94
C THR A 209 -17.35 0.09 -21.83
N ILE A 210 -17.07 -1.16 -21.50
CA ILE A 210 -16.23 -2.07 -22.29
C ILE A 210 -17.13 -2.90 -23.19
N ARG A 211 -16.79 -2.97 -24.48
CA ARG A 211 -17.43 -3.85 -25.46
C ARG A 211 -16.41 -4.81 -26.06
N GLY A 212 -16.83 -6.00 -26.47
CA GLY A 212 -15.92 -6.96 -27.08
C GLY A 212 -16.57 -8.01 -27.96
N HIS A 213 -15.86 -8.38 -29.03
CA HIS A 213 -16.21 -9.49 -29.91
C HIS A 213 -14.95 -10.12 -30.54
N ILE A 214 -15.11 -11.32 -31.11
CA ILE A 214 -14.14 -11.94 -32.00
C ILE A 214 -14.65 -11.99 -33.44
N GLN A 215 -13.74 -11.97 -34.41
CA GLN A 215 -14.04 -12.13 -35.83
C GLN A 215 -12.83 -12.72 -36.57
N PRO A 216 -12.97 -13.78 -37.38
CA PRO A 216 -14.19 -14.55 -37.65
C PRO A 216 -14.62 -15.44 -36.47
N ALA A 217 -15.91 -15.76 -36.38
CA ALA A 217 -16.45 -16.66 -35.35
C ALA A 217 -16.03 -18.14 -35.53
N ILE A 218 -15.65 -18.53 -36.75
CA ILE A 218 -15.12 -19.85 -37.11
C ILE A 218 -13.78 -19.66 -37.81
N VAL A 219 -12.75 -20.35 -37.32
CA VAL A 219 -11.34 -20.20 -37.75
C VAL A 219 -10.75 -21.56 -38.11
N ARG A 220 -9.81 -21.62 -39.06
CA ARG A 220 -9.09 -22.86 -39.37
C ARG A 220 -7.85 -23.03 -38.49
N PRO A 221 -7.39 -24.27 -38.23
CA PRO A 221 -6.08 -24.49 -37.66
C PRO A 221 -4.99 -23.79 -38.49
N GLY A 222 -4.12 -22.99 -37.86
CA GLY A 222 -3.07 -22.22 -38.53
C GLY A 222 -3.48 -20.80 -38.98
N ASP A 223 -4.77 -20.48 -39.02
CA ASP A 223 -5.26 -19.13 -39.34
C ASP A 223 -5.29 -18.22 -38.09
N THR A 224 -5.51 -16.92 -38.31
CA THR A 224 -5.66 -15.92 -37.25
C THR A 224 -7.10 -15.44 -37.11
N MET A 225 -7.50 -15.07 -35.89
CA MET A 225 -8.75 -14.34 -35.62
C MET A 225 -8.47 -13.04 -34.89
N LYS A 226 -9.36 -12.06 -35.00
CA LYS A 226 -9.24 -10.77 -34.31
C LYS A 226 -10.04 -10.79 -33.02
N LEU A 227 -9.41 -10.40 -31.93
CA LEU A 227 -10.06 -9.95 -30.70
C LEU A 227 -10.20 -8.43 -30.78
N VAL A 228 -11.44 -7.94 -30.72
CA VAL A 228 -11.76 -6.53 -30.76
C VAL A 228 -12.35 -6.14 -29.41
N LEU A 229 -11.68 -5.25 -28.69
CA LEU A 229 -12.13 -4.70 -27.41
C LEU A 229 -12.25 -3.19 -27.53
N THR A 230 -13.40 -2.62 -27.19
CA THR A 230 -13.65 -1.18 -27.23
C THR A 230 -13.92 -0.66 -25.83
N ALA A 231 -13.22 0.38 -25.40
CA ALA A 231 -13.62 1.17 -24.24
C ALA A 231 -14.31 2.45 -24.74
N GLU A 232 -15.51 2.71 -24.23
CA GLU A 232 -16.25 3.94 -24.45
C GLU A 232 -16.32 4.69 -23.12
N SER A 233 -15.51 5.73 -22.97
CA SER A 233 -15.51 6.59 -21.78
C SER A 233 -16.65 7.60 -21.82
N ASP A 234 -17.22 7.91 -20.66
CA ASP A 234 -18.17 9.01 -20.51
C ASP A 234 -17.53 10.37 -20.87
N ALA A 235 -18.35 11.39 -21.09
CA ALA A 235 -17.86 12.74 -21.36
C ALA A 235 -16.90 13.23 -20.25
N ASP A 236 -15.80 13.87 -20.64
CA ASP A 236 -14.71 14.36 -19.77
C ASP A 236 -13.88 13.27 -19.05
N TRP A 237 -14.14 11.99 -19.33
CA TRP A 237 -13.33 10.88 -18.84
C TRP A 237 -12.45 10.29 -19.94
N HIS A 238 -11.30 9.78 -19.53
CA HIS A 238 -10.36 9.05 -20.38
C HIS A 238 -9.93 7.73 -19.76
N VAL A 239 -9.45 6.83 -20.62
CA VAL A 239 -8.76 5.60 -20.23
C VAL A 239 -7.29 5.67 -20.63
N TYR A 240 -6.40 5.13 -19.81
CA TYR A 240 -4.97 5.10 -20.14
C TYR A 240 -4.67 4.18 -21.32
N ALA A 241 -3.62 4.51 -22.07
CA ALA A 241 -3.16 3.71 -23.20
C ALA A 241 -2.76 2.29 -22.79
N TYR A 242 -2.77 1.39 -23.77
CA TYR A 242 -2.31 0.02 -23.55
C TYR A 242 -0.81 -0.03 -23.19
N ALA A 243 -0.46 -0.91 -22.24
CA ALA A 243 0.91 -1.30 -21.94
C ALA A 243 1.02 -2.83 -21.82
N SER A 244 2.20 -3.37 -22.14
CA SER A 244 2.46 -4.80 -22.02
C SER A 244 2.56 -5.29 -20.58
N GLN A 245 2.91 -4.40 -19.64
CA GLN A 245 3.05 -4.66 -18.20
C GLN A 245 2.70 -3.38 -17.43
N ASP A 246 2.28 -3.52 -16.17
CA ASP A 246 2.11 -2.38 -15.26
C ASP A 246 3.51 -1.87 -14.82
N PRO A 247 3.88 -0.60 -15.13
CA PRO A 247 5.16 -0.03 -14.73
C PRO A 247 5.26 0.32 -13.23
N ASP A 248 4.22 0.03 -12.44
CA ASP A 248 4.09 0.39 -11.02
C ASP A 248 4.10 1.91 -10.77
N GLU A 249 3.51 2.64 -11.72
CA GLU A 249 3.32 4.09 -11.65
C GLU A 249 1.96 4.43 -11.03
N THR A 250 1.75 5.72 -10.72
CA THR A 250 0.49 6.23 -10.14
C THR A 250 -0.68 6.09 -11.13
N SER A 251 -0.42 6.24 -12.42
CA SER A 251 -1.39 6.03 -13.50
C SER A 251 -1.36 4.56 -13.93
N LYS A 252 -2.53 3.89 -13.94
CA LYS A 252 -2.63 2.48 -14.29
C LYS A 252 -2.98 2.28 -15.78
N PRO A 253 -2.04 1.77 -16.62
CA PRO A 253 -2.29 1.59 -18.04
C PRO A 253 -3.33 0.51 -18.32
N THR A 254 -3.90 0.51 -19.52
CA THR A 254 -4.78 -0.58 -19.95
C THR A 254 -3.96 -1.85 -20.21
N LEU A 255 -4.38 -2.97 -19.64
CA LEU A 255 -3.74 -4.28 -19.80
C LEU A 255 -4.74 -5.23 -20.46
N ILE A 256 -4.33 -5.95 -21.51
CA ILE A 256 -5.16 -6.94 -22.20
C ILE A 256 -4.35 -8.22 -22.31
N VAL A 257 -4.85 -9.31 -21.70
CA VAL A 257 -4.13 -10.59 -21.57
C VAL A 257 -5.09 -11.78 -21.69
N LEU A 258 -4.64 -12.89 -22.26
CA LEU A 258 -5.37 -14.16 -22.25
C LEU A 258 -5.07 -14.96 -20.98
N LYS A 259 -6.05 -15.70 -20.45
CA LYS A 259 -5.86 -16.67 -19.37
C LYS A 259 -5.39 -18.01 -19.95
N GLU A 260 -4.40 -18.63 -19.31
CA GLU A 260 -3.91 -19.98 -19.64
C GLU A 260 -4.95 -21.06 -19.30
N PRO A 261 -4.98 -22.20 -20.04
CA PRO A 261 -3.90 -22.75 -20.86
C PRO A 261 -4.27 -22.77 -22.36
N SER A 262 -4.35 -21.62 -23.01
CA SER A 262 -4.44 -21.60 -24.47
C SER A 262 -3.01 -21.60 -25.04
N SER A 263 -2.68 -22.59 -25.86
CA SER A 263 -1.47 -22.62 -26.70
C SER A 263 -1.51 -21.54 -27.81
N TRP A 264 -2.43 -20.58 -27.69
CA TRP A 264 -2.78 -19.58 -28.69
C TRP A 264 -2.08 -18.29 -28.29
N SER A 265 -1.43 -17.64 -29.25
CA SER A 265 -0.70 -16.39 -28.98
C SER A 265 -1.59 -15.19 -29.30
N LEU A 266 -1.56 -14.19 -28.42
CA LEU A 266 -2.19 -12.89 -28.62
C LEU A 266 -1.11 -11.89 -29.02
N ASP A 267 -1.26 -11.29 -30.19
CA ASP A 267 -0.38 -10.22 -30.66
C ASP A 267 -0.63 -8.92 -29.88
N THR A 268 0.30 -7.97 -30.00
CA THR A 268 0.20 -6.68 -29.33
C THR A 268 -1.07 -5.93 -29.76
N PRO A 269 -1.95 -5.54 -28.84
CA PRO A 269 -3.17 -4.79 -29.14
C PRO A 269 -2.87 -3.47 -29.86
N GLN A 270 -3.48 -3.28 -31.02
CA GLN A 270 -3.37 -2.06 -31.82
C GLN A 270 -4.57 -1.14 -31.55
N PRO A 271 -4.36 0.09 -31.03
CA PRO A 271 -5.45 1.03 -30.79
C PRO A 271 -5.96 1.66 -32.10
N SER A 272 -7.25 1.99 -32.14
CA SER A 272 -7.91 2.64 -33.28
C SER A 272 -7.53 4.10 -33.49
N ALA A 273 -7.01 4.75 -32.45
CA ALA A 273 -6.50 6.12 -32.46
C ALA A 273 -5.17 6.19 -31.70
N GLU A 274 -4.29 7.11 -32.09
CA GLU A 274 -3.07 7.37 -31.31
C GLU A 274 -3.45 7.99 -29.95
N PRO A 275 -2.77 7.61 -28.85
CA PRO A 275 -3.05 8.18 -27.54
C PRO A 275 -2.59 9.63 -27.45
N THR A 276 -3.36 10.46 -26.76
CA THR A 276 -2.97 11.78 -26.32
C THR A 276 -1.80 11.64 -25.32
N VAL A 277 -0.75 12.43 -25.52
CA VAL A 277 0.46 12.42 -24.68
C VAL A 277 0.51 13.71 -23.88
N LYS A 278 0.55 13.60 -22.55
CA LYS A 278 0.62 14.74 -21.64
C LYS A 278 1.84 14.62 -20.74
N GLU A 279 2.70 15.62 -20.79
CA GLU A 279 3.83 15.78 -19.89
C GLU A 279 3.34 16.54 -18.65
N LEU A 280 3.19 15.83 -17.52
CA LEU A 280 2.72 16.43 -16.26
C LEU A 280 3.86 17.09 -15.49
N ILE A 281 5.07 16.53 -15.54
CA ILE A 281 6.25 17.00 -14.83
C ILE A 281 7.47 16.87 -15.75
N PRO A 282 8.32 17.91 -15.89
CA PRO A 282 9.58 17.80 -16.63
C PRO A 282 10.47 16.69 -16.02
N ASP A 283 11.02 15.82 -16.87
CA ASP A 283 11.83 14.63 -16.51
C ASP A 283 11.08 13.42 -15.92
N GLU A 284 9.74 13.39 -15.95
CA GLU A 284 8.92 12.21 -15.64
C GLU A 284 8.38 11.50 -16.89
N PRO A 285 8.06 10.18 -16.81
CA PRO A 285 7.46 9.45 -17.92
C PRO A 285 6.16 10.10 -18.38
N GLN A 286 6.03 10.26 -19.69
CA GLN A 286 4.86 10.91 -20.30
C GLN A 286 3.62 10.02 -20.14
N VAL A 287 2.53 10.63 -19.68
CA VAL A 287 1.26 9.93 -19.50
C VAL A 287 0.53 9.86 -20.84
N ARG A 288 0.06 8.66 -21.20
CA ARG A 288 -0.60 8.37 -22.48
C ARG A 288 -2.03 7.90 -22.22
N TYR A 289 -3.02 8.55 -22.81
CA TYR A 289 -4.44 8.22 -22.60
C TYR A 289 -5.28 8.45 -23.86
N HIS A 290 -6.51 7.94 -23.85
CA HIS A 290 -7.50 8.12 -24.91
C HIS A 290 -8.75 8.77 -24.36
N ASP A 291 -9.15 9.90 -24.95
CA ASP A 291 -10.42 10.57 -24.68
C ASP A 291 -11.55 9.94 -25.51
N GLY A 292 -12.70 9.69 -24.89
CA GLY A 292 -13.87 9.12 -25.57
C GLY A 292 -13.73 7.62 -25.88
N SER A 293 -13.93 7.22 -27.14
CA SER A 293 -13.95 5.80 -27.53
C SER A 293 -12.63 5.37 -28.17
N VAL A 294 -12.06 4.27 -27.67
CA VAL A 294 -10.87 3.61 -28.24
C VAL A 294 -11.13 2.12 -28.43
N THR A 295 -10.73 1.58 -29.58
CA THR A 295 -10.85 0.17 -29.91
C THR A 295 -9.47 -0.45 -30.08
N TRP A 296 -9.16 -1.47 -29.28
CA TRP A 296 -7.97 -2.29 -29.43
C TRP A 296 -8.28 -3.54 -30.25
N THR A 297 -7.53 -3.73 -31.33
CA THR A 297 -7.59 -4.95 -32.15
C THR A 297 -6.32 -5.77 -31.93
N SER A 298 -6.49 -7.03 -31.56
CA SER A 298 -5.38 -7.97 -31.35
C SER A 298 -5.60 -9.21 -32.22
N GLU A 299 -4.55 -9.71 -32.85
CA GLU A 299 -4.63 -10.97 -33.60
C GLU A 299 -4.33 -12.15 -32.68
N ILE A 300 -5.15 -13.19 -32.75
CA ILE A 300 -4.98 -14.45 -32.03
C ILE A 300 -4.61 -15.52 -33.06
N SER A 301 -3.41 -16.10 -32.91
CA SER A 301 -2.94 -17.17 -33.80
C SER A 301 -3.37 -18.54 -33.29
N VAL A 302 -4.09 -19.29 -34.13
CA VAL A 302 -4.52 -20.67 -33.83
C VAL A 302 -3.44 -21.66 -34.26
N PRO A 303 -2.91 -22.51 -33.37
CA PRO A 303 -1.86 -23.45 -33.74
C PRO A 303 -2.30 -24.47 -34.82
N GLU A 304 -1.41 -24.80 -35.76
CA GLU A 304 -1.68 -25.73 -36.87
C GLU A 304 -2.07 -27.15 -36.43
N GLY A 305 -1.72 -27.55 -35.20
CA GLY A 305 -1.98 -28.89 -34.66
C GLY A 305 -3.29 -29.02 -33.85
N VAL A 306 -4.12 -27.98 -33.81
CA VAL A 306 -5.41 -27.99 -33.08
C VAL A 306 -6.44 -28.82 -33.85
N ALA A 307 -7.17 -29.69 -33.15
CA ALA A 307 -8.23 -30.50 -33.75
C ALA A 307 -9.49 -29.67 -34.00
N ASP A 308 -10.30 -30.05 -34.97
CA ASP A 308 -11.60 -29.41 -35.17
C ASP A 308 -12.48 -29.59 -33.93
N GLY A 309 -13.11 -28.51 -33.45
CA GLY A 309 -13.90 -28.51 -32.23
C GLY A 309 -14.15 -27.12 -31.65
N ASP A 310 -14.93 -27.06 -30.57
CA ASP A 310 -15.17 -25.83 -29.82
C ASP A 310 -14.16 -25.67 -28.68
N TYR A 311 -13.59 -24.47 -28.57
CA TYR A 311 -12.58 -24.08 -27.59
C TYR A 311 -13.07 -22.87 -26.80
N ASP A 312 -13.00 -22.93 -25.48
CA ASP A 312 -13.31 -21.78 -24.62
C ASP A 312 -12.04 -20.93 -24.46
N LEU A 313 -12.10 -19.71 -24.98
CA LEU A 313 -11.05 -18.69 -24.85
C LEU A 313 -11.47 -17.70 -23.76
N SER A 314 -10.57 -17.39 -22.83
CA SER A 314 -10.80 -16.36 -21.83
C SER A 314 -9.58 -15.48 -21.61
N GLY A 315 -9.82 -14.29 -21.07
CA GLY A 315 -8.80 -13.29 -20.80
C GLY A 315 -9.30 -12.19 -19.88
N VAL A 316 -8.45 -11.21 -19.61
CA VAL A 316 -8.76 -10.09 -18.72
C VAL A 316 -8.35 -8.79 -19.39
N ILE A 317 -9.22 -7.77 -19.29
CA ILE A 317 -8.91 -6.37 -19.58
C ILE A 317 -8.89 -5.58 -18.26
N GLY A 318 -7.73 -5.10 -17.86
CA GLY A 318 -7.55 -4.19 -16.72
C GLY A 318 -7.45 -2.75 -17.20
N TYR A 319 -8.17 -1.83 -16.56
CA TYR A 319 -8.21 -0.43 -16.98
C TYR A 319 -8.46 0.51 -15.78
N GLN A 320 -8.17 1.80 -15.98
CA GLN A 320 -8.49 2.86 -15.04
C GLN A 320 -9.07 4.06 -15.80
N THR A 321 -10.17 4.59 -15.29
CA THR A 321 -10.82 5.80 -15.79
C THR A 321 -10.40 7.00 -14.96
N CYS A 322 -10.04 8.10 -15.62
CA CYS A 322 -9.64 9.34 -14.97
C CYS A 322 -10.22 10.55 -15.68
N THR A 323 -10.36 11.63 -14.93
CA THR A 323 -10.48 13.00 -15.44
C THR A 323 -9.13 13.71 -15.27
N ASP A 324 -9.04 14.97 -15.69
CA ASP A 324 -7.86 15.82 -15.43
C ASP A 324 -7.58 16.07 -13.93
N ARG A 325 -8.53 15.77 -13.03
CA ARG A 325 -8.44 16.10 -11.60
C ARG A 325 -8.55 14.91 -10.66
N SER A 326 -9.17 13.81 -11.09
CA SER A 326 -9.46 12.67 -10.24
C SER A 326 -9.46 11.37 -11.04
N CYS A 327 -9.03 10.29 -10.41
CA CYS A 327 -9.05 8.95 -10.99
C CYS A 327 -9.95 8.02 -10.18
N ASP A 328 -10.66 7.15 -10.89
CA ASP A 328 -11.33 6.01 -10.27
C ASP A 328 -10.31 4.98 -9.78
N ARG A 329 -10.77 4.09 -8.90
CA ARG A 329 -9.94 2.93 -8.53
C ARG A 329 -9.75 2.03 -9.75
N PRO A 330 -8.53 1.55 -10.02
CA PRO A 330 -8.28 0.61 -11.12
C PRO A 330 -9.19 -0.62 -11.01
N THR A 331 -9.79 -1.03 -12.11
CA THR A 331 -10.74 -2.13 -12.20
C THR A 331 -10.38 -3.07 -13.35
N ALA A 332 -11.07 -4.21 -13.47
CA ALA A 332 -10.90 -5.11 -14.61
C ALA A 332 -12.18 -5.86 -14.94
N ALA A 333 -12.28 -6.29 -16.19
CA ALA A 333 -13.29 -7.22 -16.69
C ALA A 333 -12.61 -8.49 -17.19
N GLU A 334 -13.08 -9.65 -16.73
CA GLU A 334 -12.77 -10.92 -17.35
C GLU A 334 -13.67 -11.10 -18.57
N PHE A 335 -13.11 -11.49 -19.70
CA PHE A 335 -13.87 -11.81 -20.92
C PHE A 335 -13.69 -13.28 -21.28
N ALA A 336 -14.73 -13.89 -21.85
CA ALA A 336 -14.72 -15.24 -22.35
C ALA A 336 -15.54 -15.37 -23.64
N VAL A 337 -15.17 -16.33 -24.49
CA VAL A 337 -15.89 -16.65 -25.72
C VAL A 337 -15.60 -18.08 -26.15
N ARG A 338 -16.62 -18.74 -26.69
CA ARG A 338 -16.44 -20.05 -27.34
C ARG A 338 -16.06 -19.84 -28.80
N VAL A 339 -14.93 -20.38 -29.21
CA VAL A 339 -14.40 -20.32 -30.58
C VAL A 339 -14.56 -21.67 -31.23
N THR A 340 -15.05 -21.71 -32.47
CA THR A 340 -15.18 -22.96 -33.22
C THR A 340 -14.02 -23.06 -34.22
N VAL A 341 -13.21 -24.12 -34.10
CA VAL A 341 -12.13 -24.43 -35.05
C VAL A 341 -12.64 -25.48 -36.05
N GLY A 342 -12.59 -25.19 -37.35
CA GLY A 342 -13.01 -26.12 -38.39
C GLY A 342 -13.09 -25.54 -39.80
N ASP A 343 -13.52 -26.37 -40.74
CA ASP A 343 -13.59 -26.01 -42.17
C ASP A 343 -14.82 -25.15 -42.51
N GLY A 344 -14.67 -23.84 -42.32
CA GLY A 344 -15.63 -22.84 -42.78
C GLY A 344 -15.36 -21.48 -42.17
N VAL A 345 -14.56 -20.63 -42.83
CA VAL A 345 -14.35 -19.26 -42.36
C VAL A 345 -15.63 -18.46 -42.62
N THR A 346 -16.36 -18.09 -41.57
CA THR A 346 -17.48 -17.16 -41.64
C THR A 346 -17.04 -15.80 -41.08
N ASP A 347 -17.26 -14.72 -41.82
CA ASP A 347 -16.90 -13.36 -41.39
C ASP A 347 -17.86 -12.81 -40.30
N GLU A 348 -18.51 -13.70 -39.56
CA GLU A 348 -19.49 -13.40 -38.52
C GLU A 348 -18.77 -12.96 -37.23
N GLN A 349 -19.31 -11.93 -36.58
CA GLN A 349 -18.83 -11.46 -35.28
C GLN A 349 -19.48 -12.26 -34.15
N ARG A 350 -18.69 -12.73 -33.19
CA ARG A 350 -19.19 -13.40 -31.98
C ARG A 350 -18.89 -12.55 -30.75
N PRO A 351 -19.92 -12.07 -30.02
CA PRO A 351 -19.72 -11.22 -28.84
C PRO A 351 -19.04 -11.99 -27.70
N LEU A 352 -18.26 -11.27 -26.88
CA LEU A 352 -17.67 -11.80 -25.66
C LEU A 352 -18.71 -11.84 -24.52
N THR A 353 -18.54 -12.76 -23.58
CA THR A 353 -19.20 -12.69 -22.26
C THR A 353 -18.24 -12.06 -21.26
N PHE A 354 -18.72 -11.16 -20.42
CA PHE A 354 -17.89 -10.50 -19.42
C PHE A 354 -18.27 -10.88 -17.99
N ALA A 355 -17.32 -10.73 -17.07
CA ALA A 355 -17.50 -10.87 -15.64
C ALA A 355 -16.59 -9.89 -14.90
N ALA A 356 -16.99 -9.48 -13.68
CA ALA A 356 -16.17 -8.59 -12.86
C ALA A 356 -14.84 -9.24 -12.44
N SER A 357 -13.75 -8.47 -12.52
CA SER A 357 -12.41 -8.89 -12.11
C SER A 357 -11.68 -7.75 -11.40
N SER A 358 -10.40 -7.93 -11.09
CA SER A 358 -9.56 -6.91 -10.44
C SER A 358 -8.34 -6.55 -11.30
N TYR A 359 -7.95 -5.28 -11.25
CA TYR A 359 -6.76 -4.80 -11.95
C TYR A 359 -5.49 -5.56 -11.51
N GLY A 360 -5.39 -5.93 -10.23
CA GLY A 360 -4.26 -6.70 -9.72
C GLY A 360 -4.10 -8.07 -10.39
N GLU A 361 -5.20 -8.74 -10.73
CA GLU A 361 -5.14 -10.00 -11.49
C GLU A 361 -4.72 -9.77 -12.95
N ALA A 362 -5.21 -8.70 -13.59
CA ALA A 362 -4.75 -8.31 -14.93
C ALA A 362 -3.24 -8.01 -14.95
N ALA A 363 -2.75 -7.26 -13.97
CA ALA A 363 -1.32 -6.93 -13.80
C ALA A 363 -0.47 -8.18 -13.55
N ARG A 364 -0.96 -9.11 -12.71
CA ARG A 364 -0.29 -10.38 -12.45
C ARG A 364 -0.19 -11.26 -13.70
N LEU A 365 -1.27 -11.35 -14.48
CA LEU A 365 -1.30 -12.10 -15.73
C LEU A 365 -0.41 -11.44 -16.80
N ALA A 366 -0.34 -10.11 -16.86
CA ALA A 366 0.57 -9.38 -17.74
C ALA A 366 2.05 -9.51 -17.34
N ALA A 367 2.33 -9.61 -16.04
CA ALA A 367 3.67 -9.83 -15.50
C ALA A 367 4.11 -11.31 -15.56
N ALA A 368 3.19 -12.24 -15.82
CA ALA A 368 3.54 -13.64 -15.98
C ALA A 368 4.42 -13.79 -17.22
N PRO A 369 5.58 -14.46 -17.14
CA PRO A 369 6.40 -14.70 -18.32
C PRO A 369 5.58 -15.53 -19.31
N VAL A 370 5.28 -14.94 -20.48
CA VAL A 370 4.61 -15.60 -21.60
C VAL A 370 5.34 -16.91 -21.87
N HIS A 371 4.71 -18.03 -21.50
CA HIS A 371 5.24 -19.35 -21.79
C HIS A 371 4.98 -19.65 -23.27
N SER A 372 5.72 -18.99 -24.16
CA SER A 372 5.90 -19.49 -25.52
C SER A 372 6.55 -20.87 -25.43
N ASP A 373 5.78 -21.90 -25.74
CA ASP A 373 6.21 -23.27 -26.04
C ASP A 373 7.29 -23.87 -25.12
N GLN A 374 6.85 -24.38 -23.96
CA GLN A 374 7.65 -25.29 -23.15
C GLN A 374 7.38 -26.75 -23.57
N THR A 375 7.85 -27.12 -24.75
CA THR A 375 8.32 -28.49 -25.00
C THR A 375 9.58 -28.50 -25.85
N SER A 376 10.52 -27.61 -25.51
CA SER A 376 11.90 -27.67 -26.00
C SER A 376 12.86 -27.90 -24.82
N PRO A 377 13.87 -28.79 -24.94
CA PRO A 377 14.85 -29.08 -23.89
C PRO A 377 15.66 -27.86 -23.40
N SER A 378 15.51 -26.71 -24.07
CA SER A 378 16.02 -25.38 -23.72
C SER A 378 15.39 -24.78 -22.45
N GLY A 379 14.14 -25.12 -22.13
CA GLY A 379 13.39 -24.49 -21.04
C GLY A 379 13.74 -24.96 -19.63
N ILE A 380 14.05 -26.26 -19.47
CA ILE A 380 14.58 -26.80 -18.20
C ILE A 380 15.92 -26.13 -17.87
N LEU A 381 16.76 -25.89 -18.88
CA LEU A 381 18.03 -25.19 -18.68
C LEU A 381 17.82 -23.73 -18.27
N ALA A 382 16.83 -23.04 -18.83
CA ALA A 382 16.48 -21.67 -18.46
C ALA A 382 15.96 -21.56 -17.01
N VAL A 383 15.05 -22.45 -16.60
CA VAL A 383 14.56 -22.52 -15.21
C VAL A 383 15.69 -22.89 -14.26
N ALA A 384 16.53 -23.85 -14.61
CA ALA A 384 17.69 -24.23 -13.81
C ALA A 384 18.70 -23.08 -13.68
N LEU A 385 18.94 -22.32 -14.76
CA LEU A 385 19.85 -21.18 -14.75
C LEU A 385 19.29 -20.01 -13.93
N TRP A 386 17.97 -19.77 -14.00
CA TRP A 386 17.29 -18.77 -13.17
C TRP A 386 17.34 -19.14 -11.68
N LEU A 387 17.02 -20.39 -11.34
CA LEU A 387 17.15 -20.90 -9.96
C LEU A 387 18.60 -20.83 -9.47
N LEU A 388 19.56 -21.21 -10.31
CA LEU A 388 20.98 -21.09 -9.99
C LEU A 388 21.37 -19.62 -9.75
N GLY A 389 20.83 -18.69 -10.55
CA GLY A 389 21.02 -17.25 -10.39
C GLY A 389 20.53 -16.76 -9.02
N ILE A 390 19.30 -17.13 -8.63
CA ILE A 390 18.74 -16.75 -7.31
C ILE A 390 19.58 -17.33 -6.17
N LEU A 391 19.95 -18.61 -6.25
CA LEU A 391 20.78 -19.24 -5.22
C LEU A 391 22.19 -18.64 -5.18
N ALA A 392 22.77 -18.26 -6.32
CA ALA A 392 24.06 -17.59 -6.38
C ALA A 392 24.00 -16.20 -5.75
N VAL A 393 22.94 -15.42 -6.01
CA VAL A 393 22.70 -14.12 -5.37
C VAL A 393 22.46 -14.30 -3.87
N ALA A 394 21.70 -15.30 -3.45
CA ALA A 394 21.49 -15.61 -2.03
C ALA A 394 22.80 -15.96 -1.32
N PHE A 395 23.63 -16.81 -1.94
CA PHE A 395 24.95 -17.18 -1.43
C PHE A 395 25.87 -15.95 -1.33
N LEU A 396 25.91 -15.13 -2.38
CA LEU A 396 26.73 -13.92 -2.43
C LEU A 396 26.26 -12.89 -1.40
N GLY A 397 24.94 -12.69 -1.27
CA GLY A 397 24.34 -11.83 -0.26
C GLY A 397 24.73 -12.28 1.15
N GLY A 398 24.62 -13.58 1.44
CA GLY A 398 25.08 -14.17 2.70
C GLY A 398 26.58 -13.97 2.95
N PHE A 399 27.41 -14.13 1.92
CA PHE A 399 28.85 -13.88 2.02
C PHE A 399 29.15 -12.40 2.34
N ILE A 400 28.46 -11.47 1.70
CA ILE A 400 28.57 -10.01 1.90
C ILE A 400 28.24 -9.62 3.36
N LEU A 401 27.34 -10.35 4.04
CA LEU A 401 27.00 -10.06 5.45
C LEU A 401 28.23 -10.09 6.38
N ASN A 402 29.28 -10.84 6.04
CA ASN A 402 30.52 -10.85 6.84
C ASN A 402 31.32 -9.54 6.76
N PHE A 403 31.12 -8.74 5.71
CA PHE A 403 31.81 -7.46 5.51
C PHE A 403 31.01 -6.27 6.02
N MET A 404 29.79 -6.50 6.54
CA MET A 404 28.98 -5.43 7.10
C MET A 404 29.56 -4.98 8.46
N PRO A 405 29.60 -3.66 8.73
CA PRO A 405 30.40 -3.10 9.80
C PRO A 405 30.03 -3.56 11.22
N CYS A 406 28.83 -4.09 11.46
CA CYS A 406 28.40 -4.60 12.77
C CYS A 406 28.63 -6.10 12.98
N VAL A 407 29.03 -6.85 11.95
CA VAL A 407 29.41 -8.27 12.09
C VAL A 407 30.89 -8.41 12.43
N LEU A 408 31.70 -7.45 11.99
CA LEU A 408 33.13 -7.37 12.23
C LEU A 408 33.56 -7.46 13.72
N PRO A 409 32.88 -6.82 14.70
CA PRO A 409 33.22 -6.98 16.11
C PRO A 409 33.19 -8.44 16.58
N VAL A 410 32.21 -9.21 16.10
CA VAL A 410 32.02 -10.62 16.51
C VAL A 410 32.96 -11.55 15.74
N ILE A 411 33.22 -11.24 14.45
CA ILE A 411 34.22 -11.93 13.64
C ILE A 411 35.59 -11.85 14.32
N GLY A 412 35.98 -10.69 14.83
CA GLY A 412 37.27 -10.50 15.53
C GLY A 412 37.43 -11.44 16.73
N LEU A 413 36.39 -11.62 17.53
CA LEU A 413 36.39 -12.56 18.66
C LEU A 413 36.53 -14.02 18.20
N LYS A 414 35.82 -14.41 17.13
CA LYS A 414 35.96 -15.75 16.54
C LYS A 414 37.35 -15.97 15.95
N MET A 415 37.95 -14.95 15.34
CA MET A 415 39.30 -15.00 14.80
C MET A 415 40.33 -15.25 15.90
N MET A 416 40.20 -14.60 17.06
CA MET A 416 41.04 -14.87 18.24
C MET A 416 40.90 -16.31 18.75
N SER A 417 39.68 -16.84 18.76
CA SER A 417 39.41 -18.25 19.11
C SER A 417 40.03 -19.22 18.09
N LEU A 418 39.98 -18.91 16.79
CA LEU A 418 40.61 -19.71 15.72
C LEU A 418 42.14 -19.71 15.84
N VAL A 419 42.74 -18.58 16.24
CA VAL A 419 44.19 -18.49 16.50
C VAL A 419 44.59 -19.34 17.71
N HIS A 420 43.79 -19.34 18.79
CA HIS A 420 44.04 -20.22 19.94
C HIS A 420 43.84 -21.71 19.60
N GLN A 421 42.93 -22.02 18.68
CA GLN A 421 42.66 -23.38 18.20
C GLN A 421 43.68 -23.88 17.15
N ALA A 422 44.58 -23.03 16.65
CA ALA A 422 45.57 -23.39 15.62
C ALA A 422 46.58 -24.48 16.08
N GLY A 423 46.62 -24.80 17.38
CA GLY A 423 47.40 -25.91 17.97
C GLY A 423 46.62 -27.20 18.22
N GLU A 424 45.31 -27.25 17.94
CA GLU A 424 44.47 -28.44 18.18
C GLU A 424 44.39 -29.39 16.97
N SER A 425 43.81 -30.57 17.17
CA SER A 425 43.63 -31.57 16.10
C SER A 425 42.68 -31.06 15.01
N ARG A 426 43.01 -31.34 13.74
CA ARG A 426 42.22 -30.87 12.57
C ARG A 426 40.74 -31.24 12.65
N SER A 427 40.43 -32.42 13.18
CA SER A 427 39.06 -32.91 13.36
C SER A 427 38.27 -32.04 14.36
N ARG A 428 38.91 -31.59 15.45
CA ARG A 428 38.28 -30.74 16.45
C ARG A 428 38.00 -29.34 15.90
N ILE A 429 38.94 -28.76 15.15
CA ILE A 429 38.78 -27.45 14.49
C ILE A 429 37.62 -27.49 13.47
N PHE A 430 37.56 -28.51 12.62
CA PHE A 430 36.47 -28.65 11.64
C PHE A 430 35.11 -28.84 12.33
N SER A 431 35.04 -29.72 13.33
CA SER A 431 33.82 -29.97 14.10
C SER A 431 33.29 -28.69 14.76
N LEU A 432 34.13 -27.91 15.43
CA LEU A 432 33.71 -26.67 16.08
C LEU A 432 33.21 -25.62 15.07
N ASN A 433 33.79 -25.52 13.88
CA ASN A 433 33.32 -24.60 12.84
C ASN A 433 32.03 -25.09 12.17
N LEU A 434 31.82 -26.41 12.06
CA LEU A 434 30.57 -26.98 11.60
C LEU A 434 29.42 -26.69 12.57
N TRP A 435 29.64 -26.91 13.88
CA TRP A 435 28.65 -26.58 14.92
C TRP A 435 28.36 -25.08 14.99
N TYR A 436 29.37 -24.23 14.81
CA TYR A 436 29.18 -22.78 14.69
C TYR A 436 28.30 -22.42 13.48
N SER A 437 28.56 -23.04 12.32
CA SER A 437 27.78 -22.83 11.10
C SER A 437 26.34 -23.30 11.23
N LEU A 438 26.11 -24.39 11.98
CA LEU A 438 24.77 -24.88 12.30
C LEU A 438 23.99 -23.85 13.14
N GLY A 439 24.67 -23.14 14.04
CA GLY A 439 24.11 -22.00 14.77
C GLY A 439 23.62 -20.88 13.84
N ILE A 440 24.44 -20.50 12.85
CA ILE A 440 24.06 -19.52 11.82
C ILE A 440 22.84 -20.00 11.03
N LEU A 441 22.90 -21.25 10.52
CA LEU A 441 21.82 -21.86 9.75
C LEU A 441 20.51 -21.89 10.53
N SER A 442 20.55 -22.18 11.83
CA SER A 442 19.35 -22.22 12.68
C SER A 442 18.60 -20.89 12.71
N VAL A 443 19.31 -19.75 12.77
CA VAL A 443 18.69 -18.42 12.82
C VAL A 443 18.06 -18.06 11.47
N PHE A 444 18.74 -18.32 10.37
CA PHE A 444 18.16 -18.10 9.03
C PHE A 444 16.97 -19.02 8.74
N MET A 445 16.97 -20.26 9.24
CA MET A 445 15.80 -21.14 9.15
C MET A 445 14.63 -20.60 9.97
N VAL A 446 14.87 -19.98 11.12
CA VAL A 446 13.82 -19.27 11.87
C VAL A 446 13.27 -18.10 11.05
N PHE A 447 14.12 -17.29 10.40
CA PHE A 447 13.65 -16.21 9.52
C PHE A 447 12.85 -16.73 8.32
N ALA A 448 13.27 -17.83 7.70
CA ALA A 448 12.53 -18.49 6.63
C ALA A 448 11.15 -18.98 7.11
N THR A 449 11.09 -19.61 8.29
CA THR A 449 9.84 -20.04 8.91
C THR A 449 8.93 -18.86 9.19
N VAL A 450 9.45 -17.76 9.74
CA VAL A 450 8.66 -16.55 10.00
C VAL A 450 8.10 -15.99 8.70
N ALA A 451 8.89 -15.88 7.63
CA ALA A 451 8.44 -15.42 6.32
C ALA A 451 7.33 -16.31 5.73
N VAL A 452 7.51 -17.65 5.81
CA VAL A 452 6.51 -18.61 5.33
C VAL A 452 5.23 -18.58 6.18
N VAL A 453 5.34 -18.44 7.50
CA VAL A 453 4.17 -18.31 8.39
C VAL A 453 3.43 -17.01 8.11
N VAL A 454 4.14 -15.90 7.92
CA VAL A 454 3.53 -14.61 7.53
C VAL A 454 2.74 -14.76 6.23
N ARG A 455 3.33 -15.40 5.21
CA ARG A 455 2.65 -15.71 3.95
C ARG A 455 1.39 -16.58 4.13
N LEU A 456 1.40 -17.53 5.08
CA LEU A 456 0.26 -18.43 5.32
C LEU A 456 -0.85 -17.78 6.15
N VAL A 457 -0.49 -16.90 7.10
CA VAL A 457 -1.44 -16.26 8.03
C VAL A 457 -2.03 -14.97 7.44
N ILE A 458 -1.29 -14.29 6.55
CA ILE A 458 -1.72 -13.04 5.90
C ILE A 458 -1.78 -13.29 4.39
N PRO A 459 -2.96 -13.62 3.83
CA PRO A 459 -3.12 -13.94 2.41
C PRO A 459 -2.67 -12.81 1.48
N ASP A 460 -2.85 -11.56 1.91
CA ASP A 460 -2.45 -10.35 1.17
C ASP A 460 -0.93 -10.09 1.22
N ALA A 461 -0.17 -10.83 2.05
CA ALA A 461 1.28 -10.74 2.07
C ALA A 461 1.89 -11.38 0.82
N ALA A 462 1.26 -12.43 0.31
CA ALA A 462 1.69 -13.14 -0.89
C ALA A 462 1.54 -12.32 -2.16
N THR A 463 0.62 -11.35 -2.17
CA THR A 463 0.37 -10.43 -3.30
C THR A 463 1.24 -9.17 -3.24
N GLY A 464 2.07 -9.01 -2.20
CA GLY A 464 2.84 -7.79 -1.97
C GLY A 464 1.99 -6.61 -1.48
N ALA A 465 0.70 -6.83 -1.19
CA ALA A 465 -0.26 -5.79 -0.83
C ALA A 465 -0.26 -5.42 0.66
N VAL A 466 0.50 -6.13 1.50
CA VAL A 466 0.63 -5.80 2.93
C VAL A 466 1.27 -4.42 3.08
N GLY A 467 0.45 -3.47 3.54
CA GLY A 467 0.81 -2.10 3.87
C GLY A 467 0.39 -1.03 2.83
N ALA A 468 -0.27 -1.41 1.74
CA ALA A 468 -0.87 -0.46 0.79
C ALA A 468 -1.97 0.42 1.42
N GLU A 469 -2.64 -0.08 2.46
CA GLU A 469 -3.71 0.64 3.17
C GLU A 469 -3.24 1.82 4.03
N ASN A 470 -1.93 1.91 4.34
CA ASN A 470 -1.32 3.00 5.11
C ASN A 470 -0.23 3.76 4.33
N GLY A 471 -0.10 3.54 3.02
CA GLY A 471 1.00 4.10 2.20
C GLY A 471 2.38 3.51 2.51
N ALA A 472 2.44 2.42 3.28
CA ALA A 472 3.66 1.69 3.57
C ALA A 472 3.69 0.42 2.72
N SER A 473 4.08 0.52 1.44
CA SER A 473 4.61 -0.67 0.77
C SER A 473 5.67 -1.30 1.68
N LEU A 474 5.83 -2.63 1.66
CA LEU A 474 6.94 -3.32 2.34
C LEU A 474 8.28 -2.97 1.64
N SER A 475 8.49 -1.69 1.39
CA SER A 475 9.65 -1.08 0.80
C SER A 475 10.79 -1.13 1.80
N TRP A 476 11.96 -1.33 1.22
CA TRP A 476 13.21 -1.31 1.94
C TRP A 476 13.34 0.01 2.73
N GLY A 477 13.26 -0.08 4.06
CA GLY A 477 13.47 1.07 4.94
C GLY A 477 12.20 1.77 5.45
N ALA A 478 10.99 1.31 5.14
CA ALA A 478 9.76 1.87 5.73
C ALA A 478 9.81 1.88 7.27
N TRP A 479 10.37 0.82 7.86
CA TRP A 479 10.61 0.68 9.30
C TRP A 479 11.67 1.65 9.86
N LEU A 480 12.56 2.19 9.02
CA LEU A 480 13.52 3.24 9.42
C LEU A 480 12.88 4.63 9.44
N GLY A 481 11.71 4.80 8.83
CA GLY A 481 10.90 6.02 8.95
C GLY A 481 10.21 6.14 10.31
N ASP A 482 9.90 5.01 10.98
CA ASP A 482 9.33 5.01 12.32
C ASP A 482 10.42 5.32 13.37
N ALA A 483 10.29 6.50 14.00
CA ALA A 483 11.18 6.96 15.06
C ALA A 483 11.34 5.95 16.21
N ARG A 484 10.29 5.18 16.53
CA ARG A 484 10.29 4.18 17.62
C ARG A 484 11.27 3.06 17.37
N ILE A 485 11.55 2.73 16.11
CA ILE A 485 12.49 1.66 15.73
C ILE A 485 13.85 2.25 15.35
N ALA A 486 13.86 3.38 14.63
CA ALA A 486 15.08 4.02 14.16
C ALA A 486 15.96 4.57 15.29
N ILE A 487 15.38 5.18 16.34
CA ILE A 487 16.14 5.79 17.45
C ILE A 487 16.90 4.73 18.29
N PRO A 488 16.28 3.60 18.73
CA PRO A 488 17.01 2.53 19.39
C PRO A 488 18.09 1.91 18.51
N LEU A 489 17.82 1.72 17.21
CA LEU A 489 18.79 1.18 16.26
C LEU A 489 19.99 2.12 16.09
N TYR A 490 19.74 3.41 15.91
CA TYR A 490 20.76 4.45 15.87
C TYR A 490 21.65 4.41 17.12
N SER A 491 21.01 4.35 18.30
CA SER A 491 21.69 4.31 19.60
C SER A 491 22.60 3.08 19.73
N LEU A 492 22.11 1.91 19.29
CA LEU A 492 22.88 0.66 19.26
C LEU A 492 24.07 0.77 18.32
N VAL A 493 23.85 1.19 17.07
CA VAL A 493 24.90 1.33 16.04
C VAL A 493 25.99 2.30 16.50
N PHE A 494 25.60 3.44 17.08
CA PHE A 494 26.54 4.42 17.62
C PHE A 494 27.35 3.86 18.79
N ALA A 495 26.71 3.16 19.74
CA ALA A 495 27.38 2.55 20.88
C ALA A 495 28.35 1.43 20.44
N LEU A 496 27.98 0.60 19.45
CA LEU A 496 28.85 -0.40 18.84
C LEU A 496 30.06 0.25 18.15
N GLY A 497 29.85 1.35 17.44
CA GLY A 497 30.92 2.13 16.81
C GLY A 497 31.94 2.65 17.83
N LEU A 498 31.46 3.20 18.95
CA LEU A 498 32.33 3.65 20.05
C LEU A 498 33.10 2.49 20.69
N SER A 499 32.51 1.28 20.70
CA SER A 499 33.22 0.11 21.21
C SER A 499 34.33 -0.36 20.27
N LEU A 500 34.11 -0.28 18.96
CA LEU A 500 35.12 -0.57 17.96
C LEU A 500 36.31 0.42 18.02
N VAL A 501 36.04 1.69 18.32
CA VAL A 501 37.10 2.71 18.53
C VAL A 501 37.84 2.53 19.87
N GLY A 502 37.34 1.67 20.76
CA GLY A 502 37.97 1.40 22.07
C GLY A 502 37.60 2.41 23.15
N VAL A 503 36.53 3.20 22.98
CA VAL A 503 36.03 4.11 24.01
C VAL A 503 35.46 3.34 25.19
N TRP A 504 34.87 2.18 24.93
CA TRP A 504 34.36 1.24 25.91
C TRP A 504 34.33 -0.17 25.32
N ASP A 505 34.34 -1.20 26.16
CA ASP A 505 34.15 -2.56 25.68
C ASP A 505 32.73 -2.99 25.96
N ILE A 506 32.05 -3.54 24.93
CA ILE A 506 30.75 -4.20 25.13
C ILE A 506 31.01 -5.36 26.10
N PRO A 507 30.38 -5.37 27.29
CA PRO A 507 30.35 -6.59 28.08
C PRO A 507 29.57 -7.58 27.23
N ILE A 508 30.28 -8.56 26.65
CA ILE A 508 29.67 -9.64 25.86
C ILE A 508 28.43 -10.07 26.63
N LEU A 509 27.28 -9.91 25.98
CA LEU A 509 25.96 -9.90 26.61
C LEU A 509 25.75 -11.13 27.50
N GLY A 510 26.09 -11.01 28.78
CA GLY A 510 25.51 -11.78 29.86
C GLY A 510 24.14 -11.19 30.18
N PHE A 511 23.28 -11.02 29.19
CA PHE A 511 21.93 -10.53 29.42
C PHE A 511 21.18 -11.55 30.29
N ALA A 512 20.85 -11.11 31.50
CA ALA A 512 19.74 -11.61 32.31
C ALA A 512 19.60 -13.15 32.35
N GLY A 513 20.54 -13.83 33.01
CA GLY A 513 20.39 -15.24 33.33
C GLY A 513 21.50 -15.70 34.24
N SER A 514 21.13 -16.32 35.36
CA SER A 514 21.99 -17.09 36.28
C SER A 514 23.21 -17.71 35.60
N GLY A 515 24.36 -17.78 36.30
CA GLY A 515 25.71 -18.15 35.81
C GLY A 515 25.92 -19.42 34.96
N ARG A 516 24.86 -20.10 34.49
CA ARG A 516 24.88 -21.18 33.49
C ARG A 516 24.98 -20.68 32.05
N THR A 517 24.48 -19.49 31.70
CA THR A 517 24.51 -18.99 30.30
C THR A 517 25.86 -18.37 29.93
N SER A 518 26.51 -17.64 30.85
CA SER A 518 27.88 -17.16 30.65
C SER A 518 28.89 -18.31 30.59
N GLU A 519 28.70 -19.33 31.42
CA GLU A 519 29.53 -20.55 31.41
C GLU A 519 29.37 -21.34 30.11
N LEU A 520 28.18 -21.34 29.49
CA LEU A 520 27.95 -21.93 28.17
C LEU A 520 28.61 -21.15 27.02
N ALA A 521 28.67 -19.82 27.11
CA ALA A 521 29.36 -18.98 26.14
C ALA A 521 30.90 -19.10 26.24
N GLU A 522 31.42 -19.36 27.44
CA GLU A 522 32.85 -19.58 27.68
C GLU A 522 33.30 -21.03 27.41
N ARG A 523 32.39 -22.02 27.46
CA ARG A 523 32.70 -23.43 27.17
C ARG A 523 33.15 -23.63 25.72
N GLU A 524 34.33 -24.24 25.57
CA GLU A 524 34.84 -24.72 24.28
C GLU A 524 34.26 -26.10 23.94
N GLY A 525 33.05 -26.11 23.34
CA GLY A 525 32.41 -27.34 22.89
C GLY A 525 31.34 -27.10 21.81
N PRO A 526 30.74 -28.18 21.26
CA PRO A 526 29.72 -28.11 20.21
C PRO A 526 28.56 -27.16 20.52
N LEU A 527 28.04 -27.25 21.75
CA LEU A 527 26.94 -26.43 22.22
C LEU A 527 27.33 -24.94 22.26
N GLY A 528 28.50 -24.62 22.82
CA GLY A 528 29.02 -23.25 22.85
C GLY A 528 29.27 -22.69 21.45
N ALA A 529 29.69 -23.54 20.50
CA ALA A 529 29.87 -23.14 19.11
C ALA A 529 28.54 -22.80 18.42
N ILE A 530 27.49 -23.62 18.58
CA ILE A 530 26.14 -23.33 18.06
C ILE A 530 25.62 -21.99 18.61
N PHE A 531 25.69 -21.80 19.93
CA PHE A 531 25.22 -20.56 20.56
C PHE A 531 25.98 -19.33 20.07
N LYS A 532 27.31 -19.43 19.92
CA LYS A 532 28.12 -18.35 19.33
C LYS A 532 27.69 -18.03 17.90
N GLY A 533 27.40 -19.04 17.08
CA GLY A 533 26.93 -18.85 15.70
C GLY A 533 25.57 -18.17 15.63
N ALA A 534 24.61 -18.62 16.46
CA ALA A 534 23.29 -18.01 16.55
C ALA A 534 23.37 -16.55 17.05
N LEU A 535 24.11 -16.30 18.12
CA LEU A 535 24.30 -14.95 18.68
C LEU A 535 24.96 -14.00 17.67
N THR A 536 25.95 -14.49 16.91
CA THR A 536 26.60 -13.71 15.84
C THR A 536 25.58 -13.26 14.80
N THR A 537 24.68 -14.16 14.39
CA THR A 537 23.66 -13.87 13.37
C THR A 537 22.60 -12.89 13.91
N ILE A 538 22.11 -13.11 15.14
CA ILE A 538 21.11 -12.24 15.78
C ILE A 538 21.64 -10.82 15.96
N LEU A 539 22.90 -10.66 16.39
CA LEU A 539 23.52 -9.35 16.58
C LEU A 539 23.83 -8.65 15.25
N ALA A 540 23.99 -9.40 14.16
CA ALA A 540 24.18 -8.87 12.81
C ALA A 540 22.88 -8.31 12.21
N THR A 541 21.74 -8.97 12.47
CA THR A 541 20.41 -8.66 11.90
C THR A 541 20.04 -7.17 11.86
N PRO A 542 20.29 -6.36 12.91
CA PRO A 542 19.84 -4.96 12.92
C PRO A 542 20.48 -4.09 11.82
N CYS A 543 21.71 -4.41 11.38
CA CYS A 543 22.37 -3.64 10.33
C CYS A 543 22.54 -4.39 9.01
N THR A 544 22.31 -5.70 9.00
CA THR A 544 22.09 -6.49 7.78
C THR A 544 20.63 -6.42 7.32
N GLY A 545 19.77 -5.73 8.09
CA GLY A 545 18.36 -5.47 7.81
C GLY A 545 18.08 -5.16 6.34
N PRO A 546 18.88 -4.32 5.66
CA PRO A 546 18.73 -4.12 4.24
C PRO A 546 18.71 -5.36 3.35
N PHE A 547 19.68 -6.25 3.53
CA PHE A 547 19.85 -7.44 2.71
C PHE A 547 18.93 -8.57 3.17
N VAL A 548 18.77 -8.71 4.49
CA VAL A 548 17.90 -9.74 5.08
C VAL A 548 16.43 -9.43 4.84
N LEU A 549 16.01 -8.16 4.92
CA LEU A 549 14.61 -7.76 4.68
C LEU A 549 14.23 -7.87 3.20
N ALA A 550 15.14 -7.54 2.28
CA ALA A 550 14.92 -7.81 0.86
C ALA A 550 14.74 -9.32 0.59
N ALA A 551 15.54 -10.16 1.26
CA ALA A 551 15.39 -11.61 1.18
C ALA A 551 14.09 -12.11 1.82
N VAL A 552 13.64 -11.51 2.94
CA VAL A 552 12.33 -11.80 3.54
C VAL A 552 11.20 -11.38 2.60
N GLY A 553 11.26 -10.20 1.98
CA GLY A 553 10.26 -9.76 1.00
C GLY A 553 10.13 -10.70 -0.19
N PHE A 554 11.27 -11.14 -0.74
CA PHE A 554 11.29 -12.21 -1.75
C PHE A 554 10.72 -13.53 -1.21
N ALA A 555 11.06 -13.93 0.01
CA ALA A 555 10.63 -15.20 0.58
C ALA A 555 9.13 -15.26 0.89
N VAL A 556 8.50 -14.11 1.16
CA VAL A 556 7.05 -14.00 1.37
C VAL A 556 6.28 -14.21 0.05
N THR A 557 6.84 -13.80 -1.08
CA THR A 557 6.22 -13.99 -2.40
C THR A 557 6.63 -15.32 -3.07
N ALA A 558 7.77 -15.88 -2.70
CA ALA A 558 8.27 -17.16 -3.24
C ALA A 558 7.53 -18.39 -2.68
N PRO A 559 7.54 -19.53 -3.41
CA PRO A 559 7.07 -20.81 -2.87
C PRO A 559 7.83 -21.21 -1.59
N PRO A 560 7.19 -21.81 -0.57
CA PRO A 560 7.83 -22.08 0.73
C PRO A 560 9.14 -22.84 0.64
N LEU A 561 9.19 -23.85 -0.24
CA LEU A 561 10.40 -24.66 -0.41
C LEU A 561 11.56 -23.81 -0.96
N LEU A 562 11.28 -22.93 -1.93
CA LEU A 562 12.30 -22.02 -2.48
C LEU A 562 12.77 -21.01 -1.44
N ALA A 563 11.88 -20.50 -0.58
CA ALA A 563 12.23 -19.62 0.52
C ALA A 563 13.22 -20.29 1.50
N TYR A 564 12.94 -21.53 1.94
CA TYR A 564 13.87 -22.28 2.80
C TYR A 564 15.21 -22.55 2.11
N PHE A 565 15.22 -22.87 0.82
CA PHE A 565 16.47 -23.05 0.08
C PHE A 565 17.26 -21.76 -0.06
N ALA A 566 16.62 -20.64 -0.38
CA ALA A 566 17.27 -19.34 -0.51
C ALA A 566 17.90 -18.89 0.82
N PHE A 567 17.15 -18.98 1.93
CA PHE A 567 17.69 -18.68 3.26
C PHE A 567 18.76 -19.66 3.72
N GLY A 568 18.63 -20.94 3.39
CA GLY A 568 19.66 -21.95 3.65
C GLY A 568 20.96 -21.65 2.90
N VAL A 569 20.87 -21.29 1.63
CA VAL A 569 22.05 -20.93 0.80
C VAL A 569 22.65 -19.59 1.24
N MET A 570 21.84 -18.63 1.67
CA MET A 570 22.33 -17.39 2.30
C MET A 570 23.08 -17.67 3.60
N ALA A 571 22.56 -18.54 4.47
CA ALA A 571 23.25 -18.97 5.67
C ALA A 571 24.57 -19.68 5.36
N LEU A 572 24.61 -20.51 4.32
CA LEU A 572 25.84 -21.14 3.82
C LEU A 572 26.84 -20.10 3.28
N GLY A 573 26.36 -19.06 2.60
CA GLY A 573 27.16 -17.91 2.19
C GLY A 573 27.83 -17.22 3.39
N MET A 574 27.06 -16.94 4.44
CA MET A 574 27.57 -16.33 5.67
C MET A 574 28.53 -17.27 6.42
N ALA A 575 28.25 -18.58 6.45
CA ALA A 575 29.06 -19.59 7.11
C ALA A 575 30.33 -19.97 6.33
N SER A 576 30.37 -19.70 5.03
CA SER A 576 31.43 -20.14 4.12
C SER A 576 32.87 -19.78 4.57
N PRO A 577 33.21 -18.57 5.05
CA PRO A 577 34.57 -18.29 5.51
C PRO A 577 35.01 -19.20 6.67
N TYR A 578 34.10 -19.51 7.60
CA TYR A 578 34.39 -20.37 8.75
C TYR A 578 34.51 -21.84 8.36
N LEU A 579 33.63 -22.31 7.47
CA LEU A 579 33.69 -23.66 6.93
C LEU A 579 34.96 -23.89 6.11
N LEU A 580 35.37 -22.91 5.30
CA LEU A 580 36.62 -22.95 4.53
C LEU A 580 37.85 -23.01 5.44
N ILE A 581 37.90 -22.18 6.48
CA ILE A 581 38.99 -22.21 7.47
C ILE A 581 39.01 -23.54 8.23
N GLY A 582 37.84 -24.08 8.58
CA GLY A 582 37.73 -25.39 9.22
C GLY A 582 38.20 -26.54 8.33
N ALA A 583 37.83 -26.52 7.05
CA ALA A 583 38.20 -27.56 6.07
C ALA A 583 39.68 -27.49 5.68
N PHE A 584 40.23 -26.28 5.59
CA PHE A 584 41.64 -26.03 5.24
C PHE A 584 42.36 -25.28 6.36
N PRO A 585 42.77 -25.95 7.46
CA PRO A 585 43.46 -25.30 8.58
C PRO A 585 44.76 -24.58 8.21
N LYS A 586 45.39 -24.95 7.08
CA LYS A 586 46.55 -24.24 6.53
C LYS A 586 46.24 -22.79 6.13
N LEU A 587 44.99 -22.45 5.88
CA LEU A 587 44.59 -21.06 5.59
C LEU A 587 44.75 -20.16 6.82
N ILE A 588 44.71 -20.72 8.03
CA ILE A 588 44.97 -19.99 9.28
C ILE A 588 46.38 -19.42 9.31
N SER A 589 47.38 -20.10 8.72
CA SER A 589 48.75 -19.58 8.67
C SER A 589 48.95 -18.39 7.72
N TRP A 590 47.98 -18.11 6.85
CA TRP A 590 47.99 -16.93 5.98
C TRP A 590 47.39 -15.70 6.68
N LEU A 591 46.61 -15.90 7.76
CA LEU A 591 46.05 -14.79 8.51
C LEU A 591 47.16 -14.04 9.27
N PRO A 592 47.22 -12.70 9.17
CA PRO A 592 48.19 -11.92 9.93
C PRO A 592 47.97 -12.14 11.43
N LYS A 593 49.07 -12.23 12.19
CA LYS A 593 49.00 -12.38 13.65
C LYS A 593 48.23 -11.18 14.23
N PRO A 594 47.29 -11.41 15.17
CA PRO A 594 46.60 -10.31 15.85
C PRO A 594 47.63 -9.40 16.53
N GLY A 595 47.49 -8.09 16.33
CA GLY A 595 48.43 -7.06 16.76
C GLY A 595 47.92 -5.66 16.35
N GLU A 596 48.81 -4.68 16.26
CA GLU A 596 48.47 -3.26 15.98
C GLU A 596 47.62 -3.04 14.72
N TRP A 597 47.85 -3.83 13.67
CA TRP A 597 47.06 -3.76 12.42
C TRP A 597 45.57 -4.07 12.68
N MET A 598 45.29 -5.06 13.53
CA MET A 598 43.92 -5.47 13.85
C MET A 598 43.19 -4.37 14.60
N GLU A 599 43.89 -3.69 15.51
CA GLU A 599 43.33 -2.57 16.26
C GLU A 599 43.05 -1.37 15.34
N THR A 600 43.97 -1.08 14.41
CA THR A 600 43.75 -0.03 13.39
C THR A 600 42.54 -0.35 12.52
N PHE A 601 42.42 -1.60 12.04
CA PHE A 601 41.28 -2.05 11.25
C PHE A 601 39.96 -1.94 12.03
N LYS A 602 39.95 -2.37 13.30
CA LYS A 602 38.81 -2.25 14.22
C LYS A 602 38.37 -0.79 14.36
N GLN A 603 39.31 0.14 14.57
CA GLN A 603 39.01 1.57 14.69
C GLN A 603 38.43 2.17 13.40
N VAL A 604 39.02 1.85 12.23
CA VAL A 604 38.51 2.31 10.92
C VAL A 604 37.07 1.84 10.70
N MET A 605 36.76 0.58 11.03
CA MET A 605 35.40 0.03 10.92
C MET A 605 34.43 0.65 11.93
N GLY A 606 34.92 1.07 13.10
CA GLY A 606 34.15 1.87 14.05
C GLY A 606 33.68 3.20 13.46
N PHE A 607 34.54 3.90 12.71
CA PHE A 607 34.14 5.12 12.01
C PHE A 607 33.13 4.86 10.89
N VAL A 608 33.31 3.78 10.11
CA VAL A 608 32.32 3.37 9.09
C VAL A 608 30.96 3.10 9.73
N LEU A 609 30.93 2.42 10.88
CA LEU A 609 29.70 2.12 11.61
C LEU A 609 29.01 3.39 12.15
N MET A 610 29.77 4.35 12.67
CA MET A 610 29.23 5.67 13.03
C MET A 610 28.68 6.42 11.81
N GLY A 611 29.31 6.26 10.63
CA GLY A 611 28.80 6.74 9.36
C GLY A 611 27.42 6.17 9.00
N THR A 612 27.20 4.88 9.26
CA THR A 612 25.86 4.27 9.16
C THR A 612 24.87 4.92 10.13
N GLY A 613 25.31 5.26 11.35
CA GLY A 613 24.50 6.03 12.30
C GLY A 613 24.10 7.40 11.74
N VAL A 614 25.03 8.13 11.09
CA VAL A 614 24.73 9.41 10.42
C VAL A 614 23.71 9.22 9.30
N TRP A 615 23.84 8.15 8.51
CA TRP A 615 22.85 7.82 7.49
C TRP A 615 21.46 7.56 8.08
N ILE A 616 21.34 6.77 9.16
CA ILE A 616 20.06 6.55 9.86
C ILE A 616 19.48 7.88 10.36
N ALA A 617 20.30 8.74 10.96
CA ALA A 617 19.86 10.06 11.41
C ALA A 617 19.37 10.95 10.26
N SER A 618 19.97 10.83 9.06
CA SER A 618 19.53 11.56 7.86
C SER A 618 18.17 11.08 7.35
N VAL A 619 17.90 9.78 7.36
CA VAL A 619 16.58 9.21 7.01
C VAL A 619 15.52 9.66 8.01
N LEU A 620 15.86 9.66 9.30
CA LEU A 620 14.94 10.11 10.34
C LEU A 620 14.67 11.62 10.27
N HIS A 621 15.65 12.43 9.83
CA HIS A 621 15.44 13.85 9.55
C HIS A 621 14.44 14.08 8.42
N THR A 622 14.49 13.28 7.34
CA THR A 622 13.52 13.40 6.25
C THR A 622 12.12 12.92 6.64
N ALA A 623 12.03 11.93 7.53
CA ALA A 623 10.74 11.42 8.00
C ALA A 623 10.10 12.32 9.07
N VAL A 624 10.89 12.81 10.03
CA VAL A 624 10.43 13.58 11.20
C VAL A 624 11.45 14.67 11.56
N PRO A 625 11.36 15.86 10.95
CA PRO A 625 12.37 16.91 11.08
C PRO A 625 12.60 17.41 12.52
N GLU A 626 11.58 17.38 13.38
CA GLU A 626 11.66 17.84 14.78
C GLU A 626 12.60 17.00 15.66
N TYR A 627 12.97 15.78 15.26
CA TYR A 627 13.83 14.90 16.05
C TYR A 627 15.34 15.11 15.83
N VAL A 628 15.78 16.01 14.96
CA VAL A 628 17.23 16.23 14.73
C VAL A 628 17.97 16.66 16.00
N ILE A 629 17.48 17.71 16.66
CA ILE A 629 18.10 18.22 17.91
C ILE A 629 18.02 17.16 19.03
N PRO A 630 16.87 16.52 19.26
CA PRO A 630 16.74 15.33 20.10
C PRO A 630 17.82 14.25 19.91
N ILE A 631 18.06 13.83 18.68
CA ILE A 631 19.04 12.80 18.35
C ILE A 631 20.46 13.27 18.69
N LEU A 632 20.81 14.52 18.40
CA LEU A 632 22.13 15.07 18.73
C LEU A 632 22.37 15.10 20.25
N ILE A 633 21.36 15.47 21.04
CA ILE A 633 21.44 15.44 22.52
C ILE A 633 21.62 13.99 23.00
N LEU A 634 20.84 13.05 22.47
CA LEU A 634 20.96 11.63 22.79
C LEU A 634 22.36 11.09 22.44
N THR A 635 22.93 11.51 21.32
CA THR A 635 24.27 11.11 20.86
C THR A 635 25.35 11.54 21.84
N LEU A 636 25.27 12.79 22.32
CA LEU A 636 26.19 13.31 23.34
C LEU A 636 26.07 12.53 24.66
N ALA A 637 24.83 12.27 25.10
CA ALA A 637 24.58 11.49 26.31
C ALA A 637 25.09 10.04 26.18
N LEU A 638 24.85 9.38 25.05
CA LEU A 638 25.36 8.05 24.74
C LEU A 638 26.89 8.02 24.73
N GLY A 639 27.53 9.00 24.09
CA GLY A 639 28.98 9.12 24.05
C GLY A 639 29.58 9.28 25.45
N PHE A 640 28.99 10.15 26.27
CA PHE A 640 29.39 10.33 27.67
C PHE A 640 29.18 9.07 28.51
N SER A 641 28.04 8.39 28.35
CA SER A 641 27.74 7.15 29.05
C SER A 641 28.71 6.03 28.67
N CYS A 642 29.02 5.86 27.39
CA CYS A 642 30.01 4.90 26.94
C CYS A 642 31.39 5.21 27.54
N TRP A 643 31.82 6.47 27.49
CA TRP A 643 33.09 6.90 28.07
C TRP A 643 33.16 6.67 29.60
N LEU A 644 32.07 6.90 30.32
CA LEU A 644 31.97 6.64 31.76
C LEU A 644 32.14 5.14 32.07
N ILE A 645 31.57 4.26 31.24
CA ILE A 645 31.76 2.81 31.34
C ILE A 645 33.21 2.44 31.02
N GLY A 646 33.80 2.97 29.95
CA GLY A 646 35.19 2.68 29.57
C GLY A 646 36.22 3.11 30.63
N ARG A 647 35.90 4.12 31.45
CA ARG A 647 36.73 4.58 32.57
C ARG A 647 36.76 3.63 33.76
N THR A 648 35.81 2.70 33.91
CA THR A 648 35.84 1.72 34.99
C THR A 648 36.60 0.47 34.56
N PRO A 649 37.81 0.22 35.10
CA PRO A 649 38.60 -0.92 34.65
C PRO A 649 37.90 -2.24 34.95
N TRP A 650 38.09 -3.22 34.07
CA TRP A 650 37.62 -4.61 34.21
C TRP A 650 38.18 -5.36 35.42
N THR A 651 39.01 -4.74 36.25
CA THR A 651 39.51 -5.26 37.53
C THR A 651 38.82 -4.64 38.75
N ALA A 652 37.98 -3.60 38.55
CA ALA A 652 37.26 -2.94 39.64
C ALA A 652 36.23 -3.89 40.30
N ALA A 653 35.93 -3.68 41.58
CA ALA A 653 34.89 -4.43 42.29
C ALA A 653 33.54 -4.35 41.54
N PHE A 654 32.76 -5.43 41.58
CA PHE A 654 31.46 -5.51 40.90
C PHE A 654 30.53 -4.34 41.26
N SER A 655 30.55 -3.89 42.51
CA SER A 655 29.77 -2.73 42.98
C SER A 655 30.12 -1.43 42.23
N ARG A 656 31.39 -1.21 41.92
CA ARG A 656 31.85 -0.02 41.18
C ARG A 656 31.49 -0.09 39.70
N ARG A 657 31.50 -1.29 39.10
CA ARG A 657 31.05 -1.51 37.71
C ARG A 657 29.54 -1.34 37.58
N LEU A 658 28.79 -1.96 38.49
CA LEU A 658 27.34 -1.83 38.55
C LEU A 658 26.94 -0.37 38.74
N LEU A 659 27.66 0.40 39.56
CA LEU A 659 27.44 1.83 39.73
C LEU A 659 27.69 2.63 38.44
N SER A 660 28.76 2.35 37.71
CA SER A 660 29.01 3.03 36.42
C SER A 660 27.96 2.68 35.37
N TRP A 661 27.52 1.41 35.33
CA TRP A 661 26.50 0.95 34.40
C TRP A 661 25.13 1.53 34.74
N SER A 662 24.76 1.57 36.02
CA SER A 662 23.51 2.19 36.47
C SER A 662 23.50 3.69 36.19
N ALA A 663 24.63 4.37 36.37
CA ALA A 663 24.75 5.80 36.05
C ALA A 663 24.64 6.07 34.55
N ALA A 664 25.33 5.29 33.72
CA ALA A 664 25.25 5.38 32.26
C ALA A 664 23.82 5.10 31.75
N ALA A 665 23.17 4.06 32.26
CA ALA A 665 21.79 3.73 31.92
C ALA A 665 20.81 4.84 32.37
N THR A 666 21.02 5.41 33.56
CA THR A 666 20.22 6.52 34.07
C THR A 666 20.37 7.76 33.18
N ILE A 667 21.59 8.14 32.81
CA ILE A 667 21.86 9.29 31.93
C ILE A 667 21.17 9.12 30.57
N VAL A 668 21.29 7.95 29.94
CA VAL A 668 20.67 7.68 28.63
C VAL A 668 19.14 7.66 28.75
N THR A 669 18.60 6.99 29.75
CA THR A 669 17.13 6.87 29.93
C THR A 669 16.52 8.23 30.23
N LEU A 670 17.12 9.02 31.13
CA LEU A 670 16.63 10.35 31.46
C LEU A 670 16.71 11.28 30.24
N THR A 671 17.82 11.24 29.49
CA THR A 671 17.95 12.02 28.25
C THR A 671 16.91 11.60 27.23
N ALA A 672 16.70 10.30 27.01
CA ALA A 672 15.70 9.82 26.07
C ALA A 672 14.28 10.26 26.46
N VAL A 673 13.93 10.17 27.75
CA VAL A 673 12.61 10.58 28.26
C VAL A 673 12.41 12.10 28.13
N THR A 674 13.39 12.93 28.49
CA THR A 674 13.25 14.40 28.40
C THR A 674 13.13 14.89 26.95
N VAL A 675 13.75 14.16 26.03
CA VAL A 675 13.91 14.58 24.65
C VAL A 675 12.80 14.04 23.74
N PHE A 676 12.31 12.82 23.97
CA PHE A 676 11.35 12.14 23.09
C PHE A 676 9.92 12.01 23.65
N VAL A 677 9.67 12.30 24.94
CA VAL A 677 8.29 12.31 25.47
C VAL A 677 7.63 13.66 25.18
N GLU A 678 6.44 13.66 24.57
CA GLU A 678 5.65 14.86 24.25
C GLU A 678 4.94 15.40 25.49
N GLY A 679 5.00 16.73 25.68
CA GLY A 679 4.40 17.46 26.81
C GLY A 679 5.41 18.32 27.57
N ASN A 680 5.26 19.66 27.49
CA ASN A 680 6.15 20.62 28.17
C ASN A 680 6.25 20.40 29.69
N ASN A 681 5.14 20.02 30.32
CA ASN A 681 5.06 19.76 31.76
C ASN A 681 5.81 18.49 32.18
N VAL A 682 5.84 17.46 31.31
CA VAL A 682 6.58 16.20 31.55
C VAL A 682 8.06 16.39 31.27
N ARG A 683 8.44 17.07 30.18
CA ARG A 683 9.84 17.37 29.83
C ARG A 683 10.53 18.18 30.92
N LEU A 684 9.87 19.18 31.51
CA LEU A 684 10.48 20.00 32.56
C LEU A 684 10.58 19.25 33.90
N GLY A 685 9.54 18.50 34.29
CA GLY A 685 9.56 17.70 35.53
C GLY A 685 10.67 16.65 35.53
N VAL A 686 10.84 15.94 34.41
CA VAL A 686 11.91 14.95 34.26
C VAL A 686 13.28 15.62 34.24
N THR A 687 13.46 16.75 33.56
CA THR A 687 14.76 17.46 33.50
C THR A 687 15.19 17.97 34.89
N ILE A 688 14.26 18.47 35.70
CA ILE A 688 14.52 18.94 37.07
C ILE A 688 14.92 17.78 37.98
N ILE A 689 14.17 16.67 37.96
CA ILE A 689 14.48 15.49 38.77
C ILE A 689 15.81 14.87 38.35
N SER A 690 16.08 14.82 37.04
CA SER A 690 17.32 14.29 36.45
C SER A 690 18.55 15.11 36.81
N GLY A 691 18.46 16.44 36.69
CA GLY A 691 19.54 17.36 37.07
C GLY A 691 19.82 17.32 38.57
N ALA A 692 18.78 17.21 39.40
CA ALA A 692 18.91 17.05 40.84
C ALA A 692 19.58 15.72 41.21
N LEU A 693 19.18 14.60 40.60
CA LEU A 693 19.78 13.29 40.83
C LEU A 693 21.24 13.23 40.35
N LEU A 694 21.56 13.80 39.19
CA LEU A 694 22.92 13.87 38.66
C LEU A 694 23.82 14.73 39.56
N ALA A 695 23.34 15.89 40.05
CA ALA A 695 24.07 16.74 40.97
C ALA A 695 24.30 16.08 42.33
N ILE A 696 23.27 15.46 42.91
CA ILE A 696 23.37 14.68 44.16
C ILE A 696 24.40 13.55 44.01
N TRP A 697 24.41 12.89 42.85
CA TRP A 697 25.32 11.79 42.55
C TRP A 697 26.78 12.26 42.31
N LEU A 698 26.98 13.37 41.59
CA LEU A 698 28.31 13.99 41.42
C LEU A 698 28.91 14.43 42.76
N ILE A 699 28.07 14.94 43.67
CA ILE A 699 28.43 15.27 45.06
C ILE A 699 28.85 14.00 45.84
N TRP A 700 28.24 12.86 45.53
CA TRP A 700 28.58 11.56 46.13
C TRP A 700 29.88 10.96 45.56
N GLN A 701 30.32 11.40 44.37
CA GLN A 701 31.52 10.91 43.69
C GLN A 701 32.81 11.69 43.97
N THR A 702 32.74 12.95 44.43
CA THR A 702 33.96 13.72 44.71
C THR A 702 34.66 13.22 45.98
N PRO A 703 35.92 12.72 45.89
CA PRO A 703 36.69 12.36 47.07
C PRO A 703 37.26 13.65 47.66
N LEU A 704 36.50 14.30 48.55
CA LEU A 704 36.91 15.54 49.21
C LEU A 704 37.33 15.27 50.66
N ASP A 705 38.62 15.49 50.91
CA ASP A 705 39.38 15.18 52.13
C ASP A 705 39.13 16.14 53.32
N SER A 706 38.14 17.04 53.26
CA SER A 706 37.84 17.91 54.42
C SER A 706 36.35 18.19 54.64
N THR A 707 35.93 18.06 55.90
CA THR A 707 34.55 18.20 56.41
C THR A 707 33.96 19.59 56.23
N ILE A 708 34.78 20.63 56.03
CA ILE A 708 34.35 22.03 55.90
C ILE A 708 34.08 22.41 54.43
N GLY A 709 34.95 21.99 53.50
CA GLY A 709 34.72 22.18 52.06
C GLY A 709 33.46 21.46 51.57
N ARG A 710 33.15 20.31 52.20
CA ARG A 710 31.95 19.49 51.94
C ARG A 710 30.63 20.20 52.28
N ARG A 711 30.65 21.13 53.23
CA ARG A 711 29.48 21.93 53.61
C ARG A 711 29.32 23.15 52.72
N ILE A 712 30.40 23.90 52.47
CA ILE A 712 30.36 25.15 51.69
C ILE A 712 30.02 24.87 50.21
N ALA A 713 30.60 23.82 49.61
CA ALA A 713 30.25 23.41 48.25
C ALA A 713 28.82 22.86 48.15
N GLY A 714 28.35 22.14 49.18
CA GLY A 714 26.98 21.63 49.26
C GLY A 714 25.93 22.74 49.39
N TYR A 715 26.19 23.75 50.23
CA TYR A 715 25.30 24.91 50.39
C TYR A 715 25.33 25.84 49.17
N GLY A 716 26.48 26.02 48.52
CA GLY A 716 26.60 26.79 47.28
C GLY A 716 25.85 26.14 46.11
N ALA A 717 25.95 24.82 45.97
CA ALA A 717 25.19 24.07 44.96
C ALA A 717 23.68 24.05 45.27
N ALA A 718 23.29 23.87 46.53
CA ALA A 718 21.88 23.94 46.94
C ALA A 718 21.27 25.34 46.70
N ALA A 719 22.02 26.41 46.97
CA ALA A 719 21.58 27.78 46.69
C ALA A 719 21.44 28.04 45.18
N ALA A 720 22.36 27.52 44.36
CA ALA A 720 22.26 27.61 42.90
C ALA A 720 21.04 26.83 42.36
N VAL A 721 20.77 25.64 42.90
CA VAL A 721 19.57 24.85 42.55
C VAL A 721 18.29 25.60 42.92
N VAL A 722 18.23 26.21 44.11
CA VAL A 722 17.06 27.00 44.54
C VAL A 722 16.89 28.25 43.70
N LEU A 723 17.97 28.95 43.34
CA LEU A 723 17.91 30.16 42.50
C LEU A 723 17.50 29.85 41.06
N VAL A 724 18.02 28.77 40.47
CA VAL A 724 17.62 28.32 39.13
C VAL A 724 16.19 27.80 39.16
N ALA A 725 15.79 27.03 40.17
CA ALA A 725 14.41 26.59 40.34
C ALA A 725 13.46 27.78 40.55
N ALA A 726 13.84 28.81 41.31
CA ALA A 726 13.04 30.01 41.52
C ALA A 726 12.94 30.88 40.25
N LEU A 727 14.04 31.05 39.51
CA LEU A 727 14.05 31.76 38.23
C LEU A 727 13.20 31.03 37.18
N VAL A 728 13.29 29.71 37.13
CA VAL A 728 12.47 28.87 36.25
C VAL A 728 11.01 28.87 36.69
N THR A 729 10.70 28.86 37.99
CA THR A 729 9.32 29.01 38.51
C THR A 729 8.73 30.38 38.20
N TYR A 730 9.55 31.44 38.28
CA TYR A 730 9.17 32.79 37.86
C TYR A 730 8.86 32.87 36.36
N LEU A 731 9.59 32.12 35.53
CA LEU A 731 9.31 31.96 34.09
C LEU A 731 8.11 31.03 33.83
N PHE A 732 7.88 30.01 34.67
CA PHE A 732 6.77 29.05 34.65
C PHE A 732 5.42 29.72 34.97
N LEU A 733 5.39 30.68 35.90
CA LEU A 733 4.21 31.50 36.19
C LEU A 733 3.85 32.47 35.07
N ARG A 734 4.70 32.60 34.04
CA ARG A 734 4.48 33.48 32.89
C ARG A 734 3.99 32.75 31.64
N SER A 735 3.90 31.42 31.62
CA SER A 735 3.22 30.72 30.54
C SER A 735 1.72 30.80 30.78
N ALA A 736 1.06 31.72 30.08
CA ALA A 736 -0.39 31.72 29.99
C ALA A 736 -0.81 30.51 29.14
N GLU A 737 -1.22 29.43 29.80
CA GLU A 737 -2.11 28.46 29.16
C GLU A 737 -3.39 29.24 28.77
N LEU A 738 -3.74 29.24 27.48
CA LEU A 738 -5.03 29.76 27.03
C LEU A 738 -6.10 28.79 27.55
N PRO A 739 -7.01 29.21 28.45
CA PRO A 739 -8.06 28.33 28.92
C PRO A 739 -9.01 28.02 27.75
N TRP A 740 -9.12 26.74 27.41
CA TRP A 740 -10.06 26.28 26.39
C TRP A 740 -11.48 26.27 26.97
N GLU A 741 -12.40 26.96 26.31
CA GLU A 741 -13.82 26.99 26.66
C GLU A 741 -14.65 26.36 25.53
N PRO A 742 -15.72 25.61 25.84
CA PRO A 742 -16.63 25.07 24.83
C PRO A 742 -17.18 26.19 23.95
N PHE A 743 -17.18 25.96 22.64
CA PHE A 743 -17.66 26.96 21.70
C PHE A 743 -19.15 27.26 21.93
N THR A 744 -19.47 28.52 22.22
CA THR A 744 -20.84 29.06 22.12
C THR A 744 -20.80 30.42 21.43
N ARG A 745 -21.83 30.73 20.64
CA ARG A 745 -21.93 32.04 19.97
C ARG A 745 -21.93 33.20 20.98
N ALA A 746 -22.57 33.01 22.13
CA ALA A 746 -22.64 34.02 23.19
C ALA A 746 -21.25 34.35 23.77
N SER A 747 -20.42 33.34 24.05
CA SER A 747 -19.04 33.56 24.53
C SER A 747 -18.18 34.26 23.48
N LEU A 748 -18.27 33.85 22.22
CA LEU A 748 -17.52 34.49 21.12
C LEU A 748 -17.85 35.98 20.98
N GLU A 749 -19.14 36.34 21.03
CA GLU A 749 -19.58 37.73 20.95
C GLU A 749 -19.11 38.55 22.15
N ASP A 750 -19.20 38.00 23.37
CA ASP A 750 -18.70 38.65 24.58
C ASP A 750 -17.18 38.92 24.51
N TYR A 751 -16.37 37.94 24.09
CA TYR A 751 -14.92 38.11 23.93
C TYR A 751 -14.54 39.09 22.82
N ARG A 752 -15.27 39.10 21.69
CA ARG A 752 -15.08 40.08 20.61
C ARG A 752 -15.43 41.50 21.06
N ASN A 753 -16.51 41.67 21.81
CA ASN A 753 -16.92 42.96 22.35
C ASN A 753 -15.91 43.52 23.37
N LYS A 754 -15.21 42.65 24.08
CA LYS A 754 -14.09 43.00 24.98
C LYS A 754 -12.77 43.26 24.26
N GLY A 755 -12.72 43.11 22.92
CA GLY A 755 -11.53 43.36 22.11
C GLY A 755 -10.47 42.26 22.21
N HIS A 756 -10.83 41.05 22.66
CA HIS A 756 -9.91 39.93 22.73
C HIS A 756 -9.78 39.23 21.36
N THR A 757 -8.56 38.76 21.05
CA THR A 757 -8.33 37.85 19.92
C THR A 757 -8.77 36.45 20.31
N VAL A 758 -9.67 35.85 19.54
CA VAL A 758 -10.23 34.52 19.79
C VAL A 758 -9.69 33.55 18.73
N LEU A 759 -9.07 32.45 19.17
CA LEU A 759 -8.77 31.30 18.31
C LEU A 759 -9.93 30.30 18.41
N VAL A 760 -10.45 29.85 17.28
CA VAL A 760 -11.45 28.78 17.22
C VAL A 760 -10.77 27.55 16.61
N ASP A 761 -10.74 26.46 17.35
CA ASP A 761 -10.25 25.17 16.87
C ASP A 761 -11.42 24.34 16.32
N PHE A 762 -11.26 23.84 15.10
CA PHE A 762 -12.27 23.08 14.36
C PHE A 762 -11.98 21.57 14.34
N THR A 763 -11.14 21.06 15.23
CA THR A 763 -11.02 19.60 15.43
C THR A 763 -12.32 19.06 16.02
N ALA A 764 -13.18 18.51 15.18
CA ALA A 764 -14.35 17.77 15.63
C ALA A 764 -13.92 16.37 16.07
N ASP A 765 -14.36 15.96 17.27
CA ASP A 765 -14.42 14.56 17.68
C ASP A 765 -15.82 14.08 17.30
N TRP A 766 -15.99 13.66 16.05
CA TRP A 766 -17.20 12.97 15.57
C TRP A 766 -16.99 11.47 15.58
#